data_AF-A0A9E4T3J2-F1
#
_entry.id   AF-A0A9E4T3J2-F1
#
_cell.length_a   1.000
_cell.length_b   1.000
_cell.length_c   1.000
_cell.angle_alpha   90.00
_cell.angle_beta   90.00
_cell.angle_gamma   90.00
#
_symmetry.space_group_name_H-M   'P 1'
#
loop_
_entity.id
_entity.type
_entity.pdbx_description
1 polymer ?
#
loop_
_entity_poly.entity_id
_entity_poly.type
_entity_poly.pdbx_seq_one_letter_code
_entity_poly.pdbx_strand_id
1 'polypeptide(L)'
;QLKSGLPEGVEIIETYDRSTLINESVDNLSNKLVEEFIVVALICLLFLFHFRSAVVAVVTLPMGILIAFIIMRQQGINANIMSLGGIAIAIGTMVDAAIVMIENAHRQLQERGGGLSREEHWKVILQASLQVGPALFYSLLIITLCFLPVLALEGQEGRLFGPLVYTKTYAMAAAAGLAVTLVPVLMGYLLKGWIPAESSNPLSWALITLYRPLLKVVLWLPSPSLLVALLLMLTLVIPIHGIGGLLEPMKWPLQLSRAAGLESSNGLIDQIEESQQSMQKRWRNLFSDSPGMQRLGQGLGSEFMPDLFEGDLMYMPTTLPGLSIGKAQELLQQTDRLIMQVAEVERVFGKIGRADSATDPAPLTMIETIIRLKPRDEWRDGITLEDIIAELDRTVSFPGLTNAWLMPIKTRIDMLSTGIKTPIGIKVSGPDLKTIEQIGREIEQQLSTLPETRSAFSDRVVAGRYIEIVPDRLEAARLGINIDDINLMVSAAVGGINISETVEGLERYPINIRFPRELRDDIKKLSELPIITPSGAQVPLSQVARVHVVDGPPLIKTENARLNGWTFIDIKDADLGGYISKGEQLLQQNIQLPAGYAITWTGQYEYMLRAETKLKQLVPMLLIIIFALLYLIFRRYSDVLVVMLSIPFALVGGFWFVLLMGYNLSVAVAVGFIALAGIATEFGVVMLIYINSAIKRYQDAGRLNDRQQLKAAIIEGAALRVRPKAMTVLVVVIGLMPIMLSDGAGSEVMQRIAAPVIGGMLTAPLLSLFVIPALVLLIRRKSLPGRHE
;
A
#
# COMPACT_ATOMS: atom_id res chain seq x y z
N GLN A 1 11.45 -18.32 32.81
CA GLN A 1 12.78 -18.71 33.33
C GLN A 1 13.48 -17.58 34.09
N LEU A 2 13.36 -16.31 33.67
CA LEU A 2 13.98 -15.18 34.38
C LEU A 2 13.41 -14.92 35.80
N LYS A 3 12.13 -15.21 36.05
CA LYS A 3 11.45 -14.92 37.33
C LYS A 3 12.14 -15.52 38.58
N SER A 4 12.76 -16.69 38.48
CA SER A 4 13.42 -17.33 39.63
C SER A 4 14.74 -16.67 40.05
N GLY A 5 15.33 -15.83 39.18
CA GLY A 5 16.54 -15.08 39.48
C GLY A 5 16.30 -13.64 39.96
N LEU A 6 15.04 -13.22 40.03
CA LEU A 6 14.69 -11.86 40.47
C LEU A 6 14.62 -11.77 42.00
N PRO A 7 14.99 -10.62 42.58
CA PRO A 7 14.74 -10.36 44.00
C PRO A 7 13.26 -10.42 44.35
N GLU A 8 12.94 -10.71 45.61
CA GLU A 8 11.58 -10.70 46.11
C GLU A 8 10.93 -9.31 45.92
N GLY A 9 9.71 -9.28 45.38
CA GLY A 9 8.99 -8.05 45.06
C GLY A 9 9.32 -7.41 43.70
N VAL A 10 10.29 -7.94 42.94
CA VAL A 10 10.60 -7.45 41.59
C VAL A 10 9.82 -8.22 40.53
N GLU A 11 9.08 -7.50 39.70
CA GLU A 11 8.34 -8.06 38.57
C GLU A 11 8.78 -7.42 37.25
N ILE A 12 8.89 -8.25 36.20
CA ILE A 12 9.07 -7.78 34.83
C ILE A 12 7.68 -7.75 34.19
N ILE A 13 7.17 -6.55 33.96
CA ILE A 13 5.90 -6.32 33.26
C ILE A 13 6.23 -5.94 31.83
N GLU A 14 5.65 -6.67 30.89
CA GLU A 14 5.80 -6.41 29.46
C GLU A 14 4.98 -5.18 29.04
N THR A 15 5.63 -4.23 28.36
CA THR A 15 5.01 -2.98 27.92
C THR A 15 4.83 -2.90 26.41
N TYR A 16 5.56 -3.72 25.64
CA TYR A 16 5.46 -3.83 24.20
C TYR A 16 5.98 -5.20 23.75
N ASP A 17 5.17 -5.96 23.02
CA ASP A 17 5.59 -7.23 22.41
C ASP A 17 5.07 -7.37 20.98
N ARG A 18 6.01 -7.36 20.04
CA ARG A 18 5.73 -7.53 18.62
C ARG A 18 5.36 -8.97 18.25
N SER A 19 5.67 -9.95 19.10
CA SER A 19 5.35 -11.35 18.83
C SER A 19 3.84 -11.56 18.68
N THR A 20 3.03 -10.84 19.47
CA THR A 20 1.57 -10.82 19.38
C THR A 20 1.11 -10.42 17.98
N LEU A 21 1.55 -9.25 17.48
CA LEU A 21 1.22 -8.79 16.12
C LEU A 21 1.68 -9.79 15.05
N ILE A 22 2.87 -10.36 15.18
CA ILE A 22 3.40 -11.33 14.21
C ILE A 22 2.52 -12.58 14.16
N ASN A 23 2.19 -13.16 15.32
CA ASN A 23 1.37 -14.36 15.40
C ASN A 23 -0.04 -14.08 14.88
N GLU A 24 -0.68 -13.00 15.31
CA GLU A 24 -2.02 -12.60 14.83
C GLU A 24 -2.04 -12.38 13.31
N SER A 25 -1.02 -11.72 12.78
CA SER A 25 -0.89 -11.47 11.34
C SER A 25 -0.72 -12.76 10.52
N VAL A 26 0.12 -13.68 11.00
CA VAL A 26 0.37 -14.96 10.35
C VAL A 26 -0.84 -15.88 10.47
N ASP A 27 -1.47 -15.95 11.64
CA ASP A 27 -2.64 -16.77 11.91
C ASP A 27 -3.85 -16.27 11.13
N ASN A 28 -4.08 -14.94 11.09
CA ASN A 28 -5.14 -14.35 10.29
C ASN A 28 -5.01 -14.79 8.83
N LEU A 29 -3.83 -14.60 8.24
CA LEU A 29 -3.63 -14.92 6.83
C LEU A 29 -3.59 -16.43 6.55
N SER A 30 -3.08 -17.24 7.49
CA SER A 30 -3.14 -18.71 7.39
C SER A 30 -4.59 -19.21 7.41
N ASN A 31 -5.41 -18.70 8.32
CA ASN A 31 -6.84 -19.00 8.37
C ASN A 31 -7.54 -18.56 7.09
N LYS A 32 -7.23 -17.36 6.57
CA LYS A 32 -7.78 -16.91 5.29
C LYS A 32 -7.37 -17.83 4.15
N LEU A 33 -6.10 -18.20 4.02
CA LEU A 33 -5.64 -19.18 3.02
C LEU A 33 -6.41 -20.51 3.09
N VAL A 34 -6.74 -20.99 4.29
CA VAL A 34 -7.57 -22.20 4.47
C VAL A 34 -9.01 -21.95 4.05
N GLU A 35 -9.62 -20.82 4.42
CA GLU A 35 -10.95 -20.41 3.96
C GLU A 35 -11.00 -20.34 2.42
N GLU A 36 -10.02 -19.68 1.79
CA GLU A 36 -9.90 -19.59 0.34
C GLU A 36 -9.81 -20.99 -0.29
N PHE A 37 -8.94 -21.85 0.24
CA PHE A 37 -8.78 -23.22 -0.24
C PHE A 37 -10.09 -24.02 -0.19
N ILE A 38 -10.84 -23.93 0.91
CA ILE A 38 -12.13 -24.60 1.08
C ILE A 38 -13.14 -24.05 0.08
N VAL A 39 -13.24 -22.73 -0.05
CA VAL A 39 -14.14 -22.06 -1.01
C VAL A 39 -13.84 -22.51 -2.43
N VAL A 40 -12.57 -22.51 -2.84
CA VAL A 40 -12.15 -22.96 -4.17
C VAL A 40 -12.50 -24.44 -4.38
N ALA A 41 -12.27 -25.30 -3.39
CA ALA A 41 -12.63 -26.72 -3.46
C ALA A 41 -14.14 -26.94 -3.64
N LEU A 42 -14.97 -26.18 -2.91
CA LEU A 42 -16.43 -26.23 -3.01
C LEU A 42 -16.92 -25.78 -4.39
N ILE A 43 -16.37 -24.69 -4.93
CA ILE A 43 -16.73 -24.21 -6.26
C ILE A 43 -16.34 -25.22 -7.33
N CYS A 44 -15.14 -25.81 -7.24
CA CYS A 44 -14.69 -26.87 -8.14
C CYS A 44 -15.64 -28.07 -8.11
N LEU A 45 -16.06 -28.50 -6.91
CA LEU A 45 -16.99 -29.63 -6.74
C LEU A 45 -18.36 -29.34 -7.37
N LEU A 46 -18.90 -28.14 -7.12
CA LEU A 46 -20.22 -27.71 -7.58
C LEU A 46 -20.28 -27.56 -9.10
N PHE A 47 -19.23 -27.05 -9.73
CA PHE A 47 -19.20 -26.91 -11.18
C PHE A 47 -18.87 -28.23 -11.90
N LEU A 48 -17.88 -28.99 -11.44
CA LEU A 48 -17.45 -30.23 -12.12
C LEU A 48 -18.45 -31.38 -11.93
N PHE A 49 -19.30 -31.31 -10.91
CA PHE A 49 -20.35 -32.30 -10.60
C PHE A 49 -19.84 -33.75 -10.55
N HIS A 50 -18.54 -33.93 -10.28
CA HIS A 50 -17.86 -35.21 -10.20
C HIS A 50 -16.71 -35.09 -9.18
N PHE A 51 -16.89 -35.72 -8.01
CA PHE A 51 -15.99 -35.57 -6.86
C PHE A 51 -14.53 -35.87 -7.20
N ARG A 52 -14.23 -36.95 -7.92
CA ARG A 52 -12.85 -37.33 -8.27
C ARG A 52 -12.18 -36.30 -9.19
N SER A 53 -12.95 -35.59 -10.00
CA SER A 53 -12.44 -34.52 -10.85
C SER A 53 -12.12 -33.27 -10.05
N ALA A 54 -12.98 -32.91 -9.08
CA ALA A 54 -12.69 -31.84 -8.14
C ALA A 54 -11.39 -32.12 -7.35
N VAL A 55 -11.16 -33.36 -6.92
CA VAL A 55 -9.92 -33.76 -6.23
C VAL A 55 -8.67 -33.48 -7.07
N VAL A 56 -8.70 -33.68 -8.39
CA VAL A 56 -7.56 -33.36 -9.27
C VAL A 56 -7.20 -31.87 -9.18
N ALA A 57 -8.19 -30.99 -9.27
CA ALA A 57 -7.99 -29.55 -9.17
C ALA A 57 -7.52 -29.15 -7.75
N VAL A 58 -8.15 -29.69 -6.71
CA VAL A 58 -7.85 -29.37 -5.31
C VAL A 58 -6.44 -29.80 -4.90
N VAL A 59 -5.96 -30.97 -5.33
CA VAL A 59 -4.61 -31.46 -4.99
C VAL A 59 -3.50 -30.60 -5.60
N THR A 60 -3.75 -29.91 -6.71
CA THR A 60 -2.75 -29.02 -7.31
C THR A 60 -2.43 -27.80 -6.46
N LEU A 61 -3.37 -27.33 -5.65
CA LEU A 61 -3.20 -26.13 -4.81
C LEU A 61 -2.13 -26.36 -3.72
N PRO A 62 -2.24 -27.36 -2.82
CA PRO A 62 -1.20 -27.61 -1.82
C PRO A 62 0.16 -27.90 -2.43
N MET A 63 0.20 -28.59 -3.59
CA MET A 63 1.47 -28.91 -4.25
C MET A 63 2.16 -27.66 -4.83
N GLY A 64 1.40 -26.77 -5.48
CA GLY A 64 1.94 -25.49 -5.98
C GLY A 64 2.46 -24.62 -4.84
N ILE A 65 1.72 -24.57 -3.74
CA ILE A 65 2.11 -23.86 -2.51
C ILE A 65 3.38 -24.46 -1.90
N LEU A 66 3.47 -25.78 -1.77
CA LEU A 66 4.65 -26.49 -1.23
C LEU A 66 5.91 -26.19 -2.05
N ILE A 67 5.79 -26.20 -3.38
CA ILE A 67 6.91 -25.85 -4.28
C ILE A 67 7.33 -24.39 -4.06
N ALA A 68 6.37 -23.47 -3.92
CA ALA A 68 6.68 -22.07 -3.60
C ALA A 68 7.44 -21.95 -2.27
N PHE A 69 7.00 -22.63 -1.21
CA PHE A 69 7.70 -22.64 0.09
C PHE A 69 9.11 -23.24 0.01
N ILE A 70 9.32 -24.29 -0.79
CA ILE A 70 10.65 -24.86 -1.02
C ILE A 70 11.59 -23.81 -1.64
N ILE A 71 11.11 -23.08 -2.65
CA ILE A 71 11.90 -22.03 -3.32
C ILE A 71 12.14 -20.85 -2.37
N MET A 72 11.12 -20.42 -1.62
CA MET A 72 11.26 -19.37 -0.60
C MET A 72 12.35 -19.69 0.42
N ARG A 73 12.37 -20.94 0.92
CA ARG A 73 13.39 -21.41 1.86
C ARG A 73 14.80 -21.36 1.27
N GLN A 74 14.96 -21.71 0.00
CA GLN A 74 16.27 -21.65 -0.68
C GLN A 74 16.77 -20.22 -0.88
N GLN A 75 15.87 -19.26 -1.05
CA GLN A 75 16.21 -17.85 -1.24
C GLN A 75 16.29 -17.04 0.06
N GLY A 76 15.87 -17.62 1.19
CA GLY A 76 15.80 -16.93 2.47
C GLY A 76 14.63 -15.94 2.60
N ILE A 77 13.56 -16.12 1.80
CA ILE A 77 12.33 -15.32 1.93
C ILE A 77 11.54 -15.86 3.12
N ASN A 78 11.27 -15.00 4.11
CA ASN A 78 10.50 -15.35 5.30
C ASN A 78 8.99 -15.39 5.02
N ALA A 79 8.25 -16.14 5.83
CA ALA A 79 6.79 -16.14 5.81
C ALA A 79 6.26 -14.96 6.65
N ASN A 80 5.78 -13.94 5.94
CA ASN A 80 5.15 -12.73 6.46
C ASN A 80 3.86 -12.43 5.68
N ILE A 81 3.11 -11.41 6.11
CA ILE A 81 1.82 -11.00 5.50
C ILE A 81 1.94 -10.83 3.98
N MET A 82 2.98 -10.14 3.50
CA MET A 82 3.15 -9.87 2.06
C MET A 82 3.46 -11.15 1.27
N SER A 83 4.35 -12.00 1.79
CA SER A 83 4.73 -13.27 1.14
C SER A 83 3.58 -14.29 1.11
N LEU A 84 2.82 -14.42 2.20
CA LEU A 84 1.65 -15.30 2.25
C LEU A 84 0.50 -14.71 1.42
N GLY A 85 0.40 -13.38 1.36
CA GLY A 85 -0.58 -12.68 0.55
C GLY A 85 -0.38 -12.91 -0.95
N GLY A 86 0.87 -13.01 -1.40
CA GLY A 86 1.19 -13.41 -2.76
C GLY A 86 0.70 -14.82 -3.11
N ILE A 87 0.76 -15.75 -2.16
CA ILE A 87 0.19 -17.09 -2.31
C ILE A 87 -1.34 -17.02 -2.40
N ALA A 88 -1.97 -16.24 -1.53
CA ALA A 88 -3.43 -16.10 -1.49
C ALA A 88 -3.99 -15.57 -2.82
N ILE A 89 -3.38 -14.50 -3.35
CA ILE A 89 -3.71 -13.96 -4.67
C ILE A 89 -3.49 -14.99 -5.79
N ALA A 90 -2.51 -15.90 -5.63
CA ALA A 90 -2.23 -16.95 -6.61
C ALA A 90 -3.28 -18.07 -6.60
N ILE A 91 -3.86 -18.46 -5.45
CA ILE A 91 -4.74 -19.64 -5.31
C ILE A 91 -5.89 -19.62 -6.33
N GLY A 92 -6.61 -18.49 -6.43
CA GLY A 92 -7.74 -18.38 -7.33
C GLY A 92 -7.39 -18.57 -8.82
N THR A 93 -6.17 -18.20 -9.20
CA THR A 93 -5.68 -18.32 -10.60
C THR A 93 -4.90 -19.60 -10.86
N MET A 94 -4.32 -20.20 -9.82
CA MET A 94 -3.53 -21.44 -9.88
C MET A 94 -4.39 -22.64 -10.31
N VAL A 95 -5.61 -22.73 -9.79
CA VAL A 95 -6.51 -23.86 -10.06
C VAL A 95 -7.13 -23.80 -11.46
N ASP A 96 -7.14 -22.63 -12.11
CA ASP A 96 -7.82 -22.41 -13.38
C ASP A 96 -7.33 -23.38 -14.46
N ALA A 97 -6.01 -23.49 -14.66
CA ALA A 97 -5.49 -24.39 -15.70
C ALA A 97 -5.86 -25.86 -15.46
N ALA A 98 -5.88 -26.30 -14.20
CA ALA A 98 -6.33 -27.65 -13.86
C ALA A 98 -7.81 -27.82 -14.21
N ILE A 99 -8.66 -26.84 -13.86
CA ILE A 99 -10.10 -26.83 -14.19
C ILE A 99 -10.32 -26.90 -15.70
N VAL A 100 -9.68 -26.03 -16.48
CA VAL A 100 -9.87 -25.99 -17.94
C VAL A 100 -9.43 -27.31 -18.58
N MET A 101 -8.35 -27.91 -18.07
CA MET A 101 -7.86 -29.19 -18.57
C MET A 101 -8.82 -30.34 -18.25
N ILE A 102 -9.34 -30.40 -17.02
CA ILE A 102 -10.34 -31.38 -16.59
C ILE A 102 -11.63 -31.25 -17.41
N GLU A 103 -12.09 -30.03 -17.64
CA GLU A 103 -13.28 -29.77 -18.44
C GLU A 103 -13.11 -30.26 -19.88
N ASN A 104 -11.96 -29.97 -20.50
CA ASN A 104 -11.68 -30.44 -21.85
C ASN A 104 -11.65 -31.99 -21.91
N ALA A 105 -11.10 -32.63 -20.87
CA ALA A 105 -11.10 -34.08 -20.75
C ALA A 105 -12.51 -34.66 -20.54
N HIS A 106 -13.36 -34.03 -19.71
CA HIS A 106 -14.78 -34.41 -19.54
C HIS A 106 -15.51 -34.43 -20.87
N ARG A 107 -15.39 -33.34 -21.64
CA ARG A 107 -16.03 -33.22 -22.95
C ARG A 107 -15.60 -34.33 -23.91
N GLN A 108 -14.29 -34.57 -24.04
CA GLN A 108 -13.79 -35.60 -24.96
C GLN A 108 -14.20 -37.02 -24.54
N LEU A 109 -14.26 -37.30 -23.23
CA LEU A 109 -14.74 -38.59 -22.73
C LEU A 109 -16.25 -38.75 -22.95
N GLN A 110 -17.03 -37.68 -22.81
CA GLN A 110 -18.46 -37.69 -23.08
C GLN A 110 -18.76 -37.92 -24.57
N GLU A 111 -18.00 -37.28 -25.48
CA GLU A 111 -18.16 -37.43 -26.93
C GLU A 111 -17.93 -38.87 -27.42
N ARG A 112 -17.09 -39.65 -26.73
CA ARG A 112 -16.77 -41.04 -27.10
C ARG A 112 -17.67 -42.09 -26.44
N GLY A 113 -18.51 -41.71 -25.49
CA GLY A 113 -19.41 -42.61 -24.76
C GLY A 113 -18.71 -43.48 -23.70
N GLY A 114 -19.50 -44.02 -22.76
CA GLY A 114 -18.99 -44.90 -21.70
C GLY A 114 -18.57 -46.27 -22.23
N GLY A 115 -17.58 -46.91 -21.59
CA GLY A 115 -17.11 -48.27 -21.93
C GLY A 115 -15.71 -48.37 -22.56
N LEU A 116 -14.93 -47.29 -22.55
CA LEU A 116 -13.57 -47.24 -23.09
C LEU A 116 -12.63 -48.27 -22.42
N SER A 117 -11.82 -48.96 -23.24
CA SER A 117 -10.70 -49.76 -22.72
C SER A 117 -9.68 -48.88 -22.01
N ARG A 118 -8.89 -49.44 -21.08
CA ARG A 118 -7.85 -48.70 -20.35
C ARG A 118 -6.90 -47.96 -21.30
N GLU A 119 -6.50 -48.56 -22.42
CA GLU A 119 -5.64 -47.90 -23.41
C GLU A 119 -6.34 -46.73 -24.12
N GLU A 120 -7.61 -46.90 -24.46
CA GLU A 120 -8.40 -45.86 -25.15
C GLU A 120 -8.63 -44.68 -24.22
N HIS A 121 -8.90 -44.94 -22.93
CA HIS A 121 -9.02 -43.92 -21.90
C HIS A 121 -7.76 -43.05 -21.81
N TRP A 122 -6.58 -43.68 -21.70
CA TRP A 122 -5.31 -42.94 -21.66
C TRP A 122 -5.03 -42.17 -22.95
N LYS A 123 -5.40 -42.71 -24.12
CA LYS A 123 -5.31 -41.98 -25.40
C LYS A 123 -6.21 -40.75 -25.43
N VAL A 124 -7.44 -40.83 -24.90
CA VAL A 124 -8.36 -39.70 -24.83
C VAL A 124 -7.82 -38.62 -23.88
N ILE A 125 -7.37 -39.00 -22.68
CA ILE A 125 -6.78 -38.05 -21.73
C ILE A 125 -5.54 -37.36 -22.32
N LEU A 126 -4.68 -38.11 -23.03
CA LEU A 126 -3.52 -37.54 -23.71
C LEU A 126 -3.93 -36.56 -24.81
N GLN A 127 -4.90 -36.91 -25.65
CA GLN A 127 -5.41 -36.03 -26.71
C GLN A 127 -6.07 -34.77 -26.14
N ALA A 128 -6.83 -34.90 -25.05
CA ALA A 128 -7.39 -33.76 -24.33
C ALA A 128 -6.31 -32.83 -23.77
N SER A 129 -5.26 -33.41 -23.19
CA SER A 129 -4.15 -32.64 -22.62
C SER A 129 -3.33 -31.94 -23.71
N LEU A 130 -3.05 -32.59 -24.83
CA LEU A 130 -2.31 -32.01 -25.95
C LEU A 130 -3.09 -30.86 -26.64
N GLN A 131 -4.42 -30.91 -26.61
CA GLN A 131 -5.25 -29.88 -27.24
C GLN A 131 -5.20 -28.53 -26.50
N VAL A 132 -5.24 -28.54 -25.16
CA VAL A 132 -5.32 -27.31 -24.35
C VAL A 132 -4.05 -27.00 -23.56
N GLY A 133 -3.19 -27.98 -23.32
CA GLY A 133 -1.99 -27.86 -22.50
C GLY A 133 -1.08 -26.69 -22.88
N PRO A 134 -0.66 -26.54 -24.16
CA PRO A 134 0.19 -25.42 -24.57
C PRO A 134 -0.46 -24.06 -24.30
N ALA A 135 -1.74 -23.91 -24.61
CA ALA A 135 -2.47 -22.66 -24.41
C ALA A 135 -2.52 -22.26 -22.93
N LEU A 136 -2.82 -23.22 -22.05
CA LEU A 136 -2.91 -23.00 -20.60
C LEU A 136 -1.54 -22.74 -19.96
N PHE A 137 -0.50 -23.42 -20.43
CA PHE A 137 0.87 -23.18 -19.97
C PHE A 137 1.31 -21.75 -20.31
N TYR A 138 1.11 -21.32 -21.55
CA TYR A 138 1.47 -19.96 -21.96
C TYR A 138 0.60 -18.89 -21.28
N SER A 139 -0.67 -19.17 -20.99
CA SER A 139 -1.52 -18.20 -20.29
C SER A 139 -1.10 -18.03 -18.82
N LEU A 140 -0.76 -19.10 -18.12
CA LEU A 140 -0.19 -19.01 -16.77
C LEU A 140 1.19 -18.34 -16.76
N LEU A 141 1.99 -18.56 -17.81
CA LEU A 141 3.27 -17.87 -17.98
C LEU A 141 3.07 -16.36 -18.15
N ILE A 142 2.05 -15.93 -18.91
CA ILE A 142 1.67 -14.51 -18.99
C ILE A 142 1.36 -13.96 -17.61
N ILE A 143 0.47 -14.62 -16.85
CA ILE A 143 0.11 -14.15 -15.50
C ILE A 143 1.36 -14.06 -14.61
N THR A 144 2.27 -15.01 -14.72
CA THR A 144 3.54 -15.05 -13.98
C THR A 144 4.45 -13.87 -14.35
N LEU A 145 4.73 -13.67 -15.65
CA LEU A 145 5.66 -12.66 -16.13
C LEU A 145 5.11 -11.22 -16.02
N CYS A 146 3.79 -11.03 -16.05
CA CYS A 146 3.14 -9.73 -15.84
C CYS A 146 3.43 -9.11 -14.48
N PHE A 147 3.79 -9.90 -13.47
CA PHE A 147 4.11 -9.38 -12.15
C PHE A 147 5.57 -8.99 -11.97
N LEU A 148 6.48 -9.47 -12.83
CA LEU A 148 7.91 -9.19 -12.71
C LEU A 148 8.26 -7.70 -12.73
N PRO A 149 7.60 -6.83 -13.52
CA PRO A 149 7.89 -5.39 -13.48
C PRO A 149 7.75 -4.77 -12.08
N VAL A 150 6.91 -5.34 -11.20
CA VAL A 150 6.76 -4.83 -9.82
C VAL A 150 8.07 -4.93 -9.03
N LEU A 151 8.97 -5.87 -9.37
CA LEU A 151 10.29 -5.98 -8.75
C LEU A 151 11.24 -4.80 -9.06
N ALA A 152 10.89 -3.94 -10.02
CA ALA A 152 11.64 -2.71 -10.29
C ALA A 152 11.21 -1.53 -9.39
N LEU A 153 10.25 -1.74 -8.48
CA LEU A 153 10.03 -0.84 -7.35
C LEU A 153 11.25 -0.89 -6.41
N GLU A 154 11.69 0.29 -5.95
CA GLU A 154 12.91 0.45 -5.15
C GLU A 154 12.54 0.75 -3.68
N GLY A 155 13.52 1.03 -2.81
CA GLY A 155 13.24 1.64 -1.51
C GLY A 155 12.37 0.83 -0.55
N GLN A 156 11.32 1.47 -0.03
CA GLN A 156 10.41 0.92 0.97
C GLN A 156 9.32 0.08 0.30
N GLU A 157 8.75 0.60 -0.79
CA GLU A 157 7.77 -0.06 -1.62
C GLU A 157 8.30 -1.39 -2.19
N GLY A 158 9.53 -1.43 -2.72
CA GLY A 158 10.14 -2.64 -3.26
C GLY A 158 10.38 -3.71 -2.19
N ARG A 159 10.78 -3.31 -0.97
CA ARG A 159 10.98 -4.23 0.16
C ARG A 159 9.67 -4.79 0.69
N LEU A 160 8.59 -4.03 0.63
CA LEU A 160 7.28 -4.48 1.07
C LEU A 160 6.63 -5.43 0.04
N PHE A 161 6.61 -5.06 -1.24
CA PHE A 161 5.91 -5.82 -2.29
C PHE A 161 6.77 -6.91 -2.94
N GLY A 162 8.11 -6.85 -2.83
CA GLY A 162 9.01 -7.86 -3.40
C GLY A 162 8.67 -9.30 -2.97
N PRO A 163 8.56 -9.60 -1.66
CA PRO A 163 8.17 -10.92 -1.19
C PRO A 163 6.81 -11.40 -1.73
N LEU A 164 5.84 -10.50 -1.88
CA LEU A 164 4.54 -10.80 -2.47
C LEU A 164 4.67 -11.23 -3.94
N VAL A 165 5.48 -10.50 -4.71
CA VAL A 165 5.71 -10.80 -6.13
C VAL A 165 6.43 -12.13 -6.29
N TYR A 166 7.46 -12.40 -5.48
CA TYR A 166 8.21 -13.66 -5.55
C TYR A 166 7.34 -14.87 -5.29
N THR A 167 6.62 -14.87 -4.17
CA THR A 167 5.76 -15.99 -3.77
C THR A 167 4.65 -16.26 -4.76
N LYS A 168 3.97 -15.20 -5.23
CA LYS A 168 2.97 -15.30 -6.30
C LYS A 168 3.57 -15.87 -7.58
N THR A 169 4.76 -15.42 -7.97
CA THR A 169 5.46 -15.88 -9.18
C THR A 169 5.84 -17.36 -9.06
N TYR A 170 6.36 -17.80 -7.92
CA TYR A 170 6.73 -19.21 -7.70
C TYR A 170 5.52 -20.12 -7.65
N ALA A 171 4.46 -19.69 -6.96
CA ALA A 171 3.20 -20.41 -6.91
C ALA A 171 2.61 -20.61 -8.32
N MET A 172 2.59 -19.56 -9.15
CA MET A 172 2.07 -19.63 -10.52
C MET A 172 2.97 -20.42 -11.47
N ALA A 173 4.30 -20.29 -11.35
CA ALA A 173 5.24 -21.08 -12.14
C ALA A 173 5.14 -22.58 -11.81
N ALA A 174 5.01 -22.90 -10.52
CA ALA A 174 4.76 -24.26 -10.06
C ALA A 174 3.43 -24.80 -10.60
N ALA A 175 2.36 -24.00 -10.53
CA ALA A 175 1.06 -24.32 -11.10
C ALA A 175 1.13 -24.64 -12.59
N ALA A 176 1.84 -23.80 -13.36
CA ALA A 176 2.02 -24.00 -14.79
C ALA A 176 2.75 -25.31 -15.10
N GLY A 177 3.80 -25.62 -14.35
CA GLY A 177 4.51 -26.89 -14.45
C GLY A 177 3.62 -28.08 -14.09
N LEU A 178 2.87 -28.01 -12.99
CA LEU A 178 1.96 -29.06 -12.54
C LEU A 178 0.79 -29.28 -13.52
N ALA A 179 0.28 -28.22 -14.14
CA ALA A 179 -0.82 -28.27 -15.10
C ALA A 179 -0.49 -29.10 -16.35
N VAL A 180 0.78 -29.12 -16.80
CA VAL A 180 1.19 -29.93 -17.96
C VAL A 180 1.81 -31.28 -17.59
N THR A 181 2.13 -31.50 -16.30
CA THR A 181 2.77 -32.74 -15.82
C THR A 181 1.82 -33.58 -14.97
N LEU A 182 1.57 -33.14 -13.73
CA LEU A 182 0.80 -33.88 -12.74
C LEU A 182 -0.69 -33.95 -13.07
N VAL A 183 -1.30 -32.86 -13.53
CA VAL A 183 -2.75 -32.81 -13.83
C VAL A 183 -3.14 -33.87 -14.86
N PRO A 184 -2.50 -34.01 -16.04
CA PRO A 184 -2.77 -35.10 -16.98
C PRO A 184 -2.71 -36.50 -16.37
N VAL A 185 -1.72 -36.74 -15.50
CA VAL A 185 -1.53 -38.04 -14.86
C VAL A 185 -2.66 -38.32 -13.87
N LEU A 186 -2.95 -37.37 -12.97
CA LEU A 186 -4.04 -37.50 -12.01
C LEU A 186 -5.39 -37.64 -12.70
N MET A 187 -5.61 -36.92 -13.80
CA MET A 187 -6.80 -37.07 -14.61
C MET A 187 -6.95 -38.50 -15.15
N GLY A 188 -5.89 -39.09 -15.70
CA GLY A 188 -5.92 -40.46 -16.20
C GLY A 188 -6.25 -41.51 -15.12
N TYR A 189 -5.83 -41.27 -13.88
CA TYR A 189 -6.16 -42.16 -12.75
C TYR A 189 -7.55 -41.95 -12.17
N LEU A 190 -7.99 -40.69 -12.02
CA LEU A 190 -9.17 -40.30 -11.24
C LEU A 190 -10.44 -40.09 -12.07
N LEU A 191 -10.32 -39.69 -13.35
CA LEU A 191 -11.48 -39.63 -14.24
C LEU A 191 -11.83 -41.04 -14.73
N LYS A 192 -12.54 -41.80 -13.90
CA LYS A 192 -13.05 -43.13 -14.25
C LYS A 192 -14.52 -43.25 -13.86
N GLY A 193 -15.30 -43.89 -14.72
CA GLY A 193 -16.72 -44.15 -14.50
C GLY A 193 -17.62 -43.25 -15.34
N TRP A 194 -18.87 -43.09 -14.91
CA TRP A 194 -19.85 -42.26 -15.59
C TRP A 194 -19.53 -40.78 -15.36
N ILE A 195 -19.26 -40.05 -16.45
CA ILE A 195 -19.04 -38.61 -16.43
C ILE A 195 -20.39 -37.94 -16.74
N PRO A 196 -20.91 -37.08 -15.84
CA PRO A 196 -22.17 -36.39 -16.06
C PRO A 196 -22.10 -35.55 -17.33
N ALA A 197 -23.20 -35.53 -18.09
CA ALA A 197 -23.28 -34.72 -19.30
C ALA A 197 -23.18 -33.22 -18.98
N GLU A 198 -22.56 -32.42 -19.84
CA GLU A 198 -22.44 -30.95 -19.68
C GLU A 198 -23.79 -30.26 -19.40
N SER A 199 -24.89 -30.76 -19.97
CA SER A 199 -26.27 -30.25 -19.78
C SER A 199 -26.92 -30.65 -18.45
N SER A 200 -26.32 -31.56 -17.69
CA SER A 200 -26.89 -32.06 -16.43
C SER A 200 -26.65 -31.14 -15.23
N ASN A 201 -25.68 -30.20 -15.33
CA ASN A 201 -25.47 -29.20 -14.30
C ASN A 201 -26.45 -28.02 -14.50
N PRO A 202 -27.39 -27.77 -13.56
CA PRO A 202 -28.42 -26.73 -13.71
C PRO A 202 -27.84 -25.32 -13.82
N LEU A 203 -26.72 -25.03 -13.13
CA LEU A 203 -26.05 -23.73 -13.18
C LEU A 203 -25.42 -23.49 -14.56
N SER A 204 -24.71 -24.48 -15.08
CA SER A 204 -24.05 -24.38 -16.38
C SER A 204 -25.07 -24.27 -17.51
N TRP A 205 -26.15 -25.05 -17.43
CA TRP A 205 -27.26 -24.97 -18.36
C TRP A 205 -27.93 -23.58 -18.34
N ALA A 206 -28.22 -23.03 -17.17
CA ALA A 206 -28.82 -21.70 -17.04
C ALA A 206 -27.92 -20.60 -17.62
N LEU A 207 -26.62 -20.63 -17.30
CA LEU A 207 -25.64 -19.66 -17.80
C LEU A 207 -25.53 -19.68 -19.33
N ILE A 208 -25.44 -20.86 -19.95
CA ILE A 208 -25.34 -21.00 -21.41
C ILE A 208 -26.65 -20.58 -22.08
N THR A 209 -27.80 -20.95 -21.50
CA THR A 209 -29.13 -20.64 -22.02
C THR A 209 -29.40 -19.13 -21.98
N LEU A 210 -28.93 -18.43 -20.95
CA LEU A 210 -29.01 -16.96 -20.84
C LEU A 210 -27.98 -16.27 -21.75
N TYR A 211 -26.78 -16.82 -21.88
CA TYR A 211 -25.70 -16.20 -22.66
C TYR A 211 -25.95 -16.25 -24.18
N ARG A 212 -26.40 -17.38 -24.72
CA ARG A 212 -26.63 -17.56 -26.17
C ARG A 212 -27.54 -16.49 -26.81
N PRO A 213 -28.71 -16.13 -26.26
CA PRO A 213 -29.56 -15.10 -26.83
C PRO A 213 -28.90 -13.71 -26.74
N LEU A 214 -28.25 -13.38 -25.62
CA LEU A 214 -27.52 -12.11 -25.46
C LEU A 214 -26.40 -11.99 -26.48
N LEU A 215 -25.61 -13.04 -26.68
CA LEU A 215 -24.56 -13.07 -27.69
C LEU A 215 -25.12 -12.93 -29.11
N LYS A 216 -26.27 -13.55 -29.41
CA LYS A 216 -26.93 -13.38 -30.72
C LYS A 216 -27.31 -11.92 -30.98
N VAL A 217 -27.84 -11.22 -29.97
CA VAL A 217 -28.16 -9.77 -30.07
C VAL A 217 -26.89 -8.97 -30.34
N VAL A 218 -25.82 -9.22 -29.57
CA VAL A 218 -24.51 -8.55 -29.73
C VAL A 218 -23.93 -8.78 -31.13
N LEU A 219 -24.03 -10.00 -31.68
CA LEU A 219 -23.55 -10.33 -33.02
C LEU A 219 -24.50 -9.89 -34.14
N TRP A 220 -25.75 -9.55 -33.82
CA TRP A 220 -26.69 -8.94 -34.76
C TRP A 220 -26.39 -7.45 -34.94
N LEU A 221 -26.05 -6.76 -33.85
CA LEU A 221 -25.66 -5.34 -33.83
C LEU A 221 -24.24 -5.16 -33.24
N PRO A 222 -23.18 -5.57 -33.96
CA PRO A 222 -21.82 -5.53 -33.42
C PRO A 222 -21.32 -4.09 -33.21
N SER A 223 -21.60 -3.15 -34.12
CA SER A 223 -21.12 -1.77 -33.98
C SER A 223 -21.73 -1.02 -32.79
N PRO A 224 -23.07 -1.05 -32.56
CA PRO A 224 -23.66 -0.50 -31.35
C PRO A 224 -23.15 -1.15 -30.07
N SER A 225 -22.93 -2.47 -30.07
CA SER A 225 -22.39 -3.19 -28.91
C SER A 225 -20.97 -2.71 -28.55
N LEU A 226 -20.14 -2.41 -29.55
CA LEU A 226 -18.81 -1.82 -29.34
C LEU A 226 -18.89 -0.37 -28.87
N LEU A 227 -19.89 0.40 -29.33
CA LEU A 227 -20.13 1.75 -28.82
C LEU A 227 -20.51 1.72 -27.32
N VAL A 228 -21.38 0.79 -26.92
CA VAL A 228 -21.73 0.60 -25.49
C VAL A 228 -20.50 0.21 -24.68
N ALA A 229 -19.68 -0.70 -25.19
CA ALA A 229 -18.43 -1.07 -24.53
C ALA A 229 -17.49 0.15 -24.39
N LEU A 230 -17.35 0.96 -25.45
CA LEU A 230 -16.55 2.20 -25.40
C LEU A 230 -17.11 3.20 -24.37
N LEU A 231 -18.43 3.37 -24.30
CA LEU A 231 -19.07 4.23 -23.30
C LEU A 231 -18.81 3.73 -21.87
N LEU A 232 -18.91 2.41 -21.64
CA LEU A 232 -18.55 1.81 -20.36
C LEU A 232 -17.08 2.03 -20.03
N MET A 233 -16.19 1.96 -21.02
CA MET A 233 -14.77 2.26 -20.83
C MET A 233 -14.54 3.73 -20.47
N LEU A 234 -15.30 4.67 -21.06
CA LEU A 234 -15.23 6.09 -20.71
C LEU A 234 -15.68 6.38 -19.27
N THR A 235 -16.49 5.51 -18.65
CA THR A 235 -16.85 5.66 -17.22
C THR A 235 -15.64 5.56 -16.27
N LEU A 236 -14.52 4.98 -16.73
CA LEU A 236 -13.25 4.93 -16.00
C LEU A 236 -12.76 6.31 -15.55
N VAL A 237 -13.13 7.36 -16.30
CA VAL A 237 -12.72 8.73 -16.01
C VAL A 237 -13.33 9.24 -14.69
N ILE A 238 -14.52 8.75 -14.31
CA ILE A 238 -15.24 9.19 -13.11
C ILE A 238 -14.49 8.76 -11.83
N PRO A 239 -14.14 7.48 -11.61
CA PRO A 239 -13.34 7.11 -10.45
C PRO A 239 -11.99 7.82 -10.35
N ILE A 240 -11.30 8.05 -11.48
CA ILE A 240 -9.94 8.61 -11.46
C ILE A 240 -9.95 10.12 -11.19
N HIS A 241 -10.78 10.88 -11.90
CA HIS A 241 -10.75 12.35 -11.89
C HIS A 241 -12.02 12.99 -11.32
N GLY A 242 -12.95 12.18 -10.80
CA GLY A 242 -14.27 12.61 -10.38
C GLY A 242 -15.16 13.03 -11.56
N ILE A 243 -16.32 13.59 -11.24
CA ILE A 243 -17.31 14.02 -12.25
C ILE A 243 -16.83 15.20 -13.10
N GLY A 244 -15.97 16.06 -12.56
CA GLY A 244 -15.26 17.08 -13.35
C GLY A 244 -14.37 16.44 -14.42
N GLY A 245 -13.86 15.24 -14.18
CA GLY A 245 -13.09 14.46 -15.12
C GLY A 245 -13.81 14.15 -16.44
N LEU A 246 -15.14 14.16 -16.51
CA LEU A 246 -15.86 13.88 -17.76
C LEU A 246 -15.46 14.81 -18.93
N LEU A 247 -14.94 16.01 -18.62
CA LEU A 247 -14.44 16.96 -19.61
C LEU A 247 -12.94 16.79 -19.93
N GLU A 248 -12.19 15.99 -19.17
CA GLU A 248 -10.75 15.74 -19.40
C GLU A 248 -10.44 15.19 -20.80
N PRO A 249 -11.17 14.18 -21.34
CA PRO A 249 -10.87 13.63 -22.66
C PRO A 249 -10.94 14.67 -23.79
N MET A 250 -11.65 15.79 -23.58
CA MET A 250 -11.72 16.90 -24.53
C MET A 250 -10.46 17.78 -24.52
N LYS A 251 -9.65 17.71 -23.46
CA LYS A 251 -8.36 18.42 -23.38
C LYS A 251 -7.27 17.75 -24.21
N TRP A 252 -7.30 16.42 -24.38
CA TRP A 252 -6.24 15.69 -25.09
C TRP A 252 -5.95 16.22 -26.51
N PRO A 253 -6.96 16.47 -27.38
CA PRO A 253 -6.73 17.08 -28.70
C PRO A 253 -6.14 18.49 -28.62
N LEU A 254 -6.57 19.28 -27.62
CA LEU A 254 -6.14 20.67 -27.39
C LEU A 254 -4.70 20.73 -26.83
N GLN A 255 -4.32 19.77 -26.00
CA GLN A 255 -2.96 19.61 -25.50
C GLN A 255 -2.00 19.15 -26.61
N LEU A 256 -2.48 18.30 -27.53
CA LEU A 256 -1.71 17.93 -28.72
C LEU A 256 -1.50 19.13 -29.66
N SER A 257 -2.53 19.97 -29.85
CA SER A 257 -2.37 21.23 -30.61
C SER A 257 -1.43 22.23 -29.91
N ARG A 258 -1.41 22.23 -28.57
CA ARG A 258 -0.46 23.01 -27.76
C ARG A 258 0.98 22.53 -27.96
N ALA A 259 1.21 21.22 -27.95
CA ALA A 259 2.51 20.62 -28.26
C ALA A 259 2.95 20.89 -29.72
N ALA A 260 1.99 21.11 -30.62
CA ALA A 260 2.22 21.50 -32.01
C ALA A 260 2.33 23.03 -32.24
N GLY A 261 2.29 23.86 -31.19
CA GLY A 261 2.56 25.31 -31.26
C GLY A 261 1.39 26.21 -31.69
N LEU A 262 0.13 25.74 -31.60
CA LEU A 262 -1.05 26.55 -31.93
C LEU A 262 -1.50 27.36 -30.69
N GLU A 263 -1.36 28.70 -30.70
CA GLU A 263 -1.67 29.57 -29.54
C GLU A 263 -3.16 29.61 -29.15
N SER A 264 -4.08 29.29 -30.05
CA SER A 264 -5.53 29.39 -29.78
C SER A 264 -6.08 28.33 -28.82
N SER A 265 -5.28 27.36 -28.37
CA SER A 265 -5.73 26.30 -27.47
C SER A 265 -5.73 26.68 -25.99
N ASN A 266 -4.99 27.73 -25.59
CA ASN A 266 -4.83 28.06 -24.16
C ASN A 266 -6.15 28.52 -23.51
N GLY A 267 -6.86 29.47 -24.13
CA GLY A 267 -8.12 29.97 -23.58
C GLY A 267 -9.24 28.92 -23.51
N LEU A 268 -9.23 27.90 -24.38
CA LEU A 268 -10.20 26.80 -24.35
C LEU A 268 -9.89 25.80 -23.23
N ILE A 269 -8.60 25.54 -22.94
CA ILE A 269 -8.20 24.67 -21.84
C ILE A 269 -8.58 25.32 -20.50
N ASP A 270 -8.30 26.61 -20.33
CA ASP A 270 -8.63 27.37 -19.12
C ASP A 270 -10.17 27.41 -18.88
N GLN A 271 -10.97 27.61 -19.93
CA GLN A 271 -12.43 27.53 -19.85
C GLN A 271 -12.94 26.13 -19.47
N ILE A 272 -12.30 25.07 -19.97
CA ILE A 272 -12.64 23.70 -19.57
C ILE A 272 -12.29 23.51 -18.08
N GLU A 273 -11.15 24.03 -17.60
CA GLU A 273 -10.75 23.93 -16.19
C GLU A 273 -11.69 24.66 -15.24
N GLU A 274 -12.09 25.89 -15.58
CA GLU A 274 -13.09 26.62 -14.80
C GLU A 274 -14.44 25.88 -14.77
N SER A 275 -14.85 25.30 -15.90
CA SER A 275 -16.08 24.51 -15.99
C SER A 275 -16.01 23.23 -15.17
N GLN A 276 -14.86 22.56 -15.15
CA GLN A 276 -14.60 21.39 -14.30
C GLN A 276 -14.70 21.74 -12.82
N GLN A 277 -14.02 22.81 -12.39
CA GLN A 277 -14.06 23.27 -11.00
C GLN A 277 -15.48 23.68 -10.58
N SER A 278 -16.21 24.36 -11.47
CA SER A 278 -17.62 24.72 -11.27
C SER A 278 -18.53 23.49 -11.11
N MET A 279 -18.41 22.50 -11.99
CA MET A 279 -19.15 21.24 -11.91
C MET A 279 -18.85 20.50 -10.61
N GLN A 280 -17.58 20.41 -10.24
CA GLN A 280 -17.15 19.74 -9.02
C GLN A 280 -17.69 20.42 -7.77
N LYS A 281 -17.66 21.76 -7.74
CA LYS A 281 -18.22 22.57 -6.65
C LYS A 281 -19.75 22.44 -6.56
N ARG A 282 -20.46 22.45 -7.68
CA ARG A 282 -21.92 22.21 -7.73
C ARG A 282 -22.28 20.82 -7.22
N TRP A 283 -21.54 19.79 -7.65
CA TRP A 283 -21.76 18.42 -7.20
C TRP A 283 -21.56 18.28 -5.69
N ARG A 284 -20.46 18.85 -5.16
CA ARG A 284 -20.16 18.82 -3.73
C ARG A 284 -21.24 19.51 -2.89
N ASN A 285 -21.78 20.62 -3.37
CA ASN A 285 -22.84 21.34 -2.68
C ASN A 285 -24.18 20.56 -2.70
N LEU A 286 -24.52 19.94 -3.84
CA LEU A 286 -25.76 19.16 -4.00
C LEU A 286 -25.80 17.89 -3.13
N PHE A 287 -24.64 17.26 -2.90
CA PHE A 287 -24.55 16.00 -2.16
C PHE A 287 -23.87 16.14 -0.80
N SER A 288 -23.93 17.33 -0.19
CA SER A 288 -23.24 17.64 1.07
C SER A 288 -23.57 16.69 2.23
N ASP A 289 -24.80 16.17 2.27
CA ASP A 289 -25.28 15.26 3.32
C ASP A 289 -24.99 13.77 3.05
N SER A 290 -24.41 13.43 1.88
CA SER A 290 -24.14 12.04 1.48
C SER A 290 -22.66 11.81 1.14
N PRO A 291 -21.87 11.25 2.09
CA PRO A 291 -20.42 11.07 1.93
C PRO A 291 -20.03 10.26 0.68
N GLY A 292 -20.81 9.23 0.34
CA GLY A 292 -20.55 8.38 -0.83
C GLY A 292 -20.72 9.11 -2.17
N MET A 293 -21.72 9.99 -2.30
CA MET A 293 -21.91 10.77 -3.53
C MET A 293 -20.92 11.92 -3.66
N GLN A 294 -20.42 12.48 -2.55
CA GLN A 294 -19.34 13.46 -2.59
C GLN A 294 -18.06 12.89 -3.18
N ARG A 295 -17.70 11.64 -2.83
CA ARG A 295 -16.51 10.96 -3.38
C ARG A 295 -16.56 10.83 -4.89
N LEU A 296 -17.73 10.59 -5.48
CA LEU A 296 -17.90 10.59 -6.95
C LEU A 296 -17.54 11.95 -7.58
N GLY A 297 -17.75 13.05 -6.86
CA GLY A 297 -17.37 14.38 -7.30
C GLY A 297 -15.86 14.62 -7.28
N GLN A 298 -15.15 14.10 -6.28
CA GLN A 298 -13.70 14.30 -6.11
C GLN A 298 -12.84 13.30 -6.87
N GLY A 299 -13.35 12.08 -7.08
CA GLY A 299 -12.54 10.96 -7.55
C GLY A 299 -11.81 10.27 -6.39
N LEU A 300 -10.90 9.36 -6.73
CA LEU A 300 -10.05 8.66 -5.77
C LEU A 300 -8.99 9.61 -5.20
N GLY A 301 -8.83 9.62 -3.87
CA GLY A 301 -7.69 10.25 -3.21
C GLY A 301 -6.39 9.50 -3.49
N SER A 302 -5.27 10.04 -3.00
CA SER A 302 -3.95 9.45 -3.17
C SER A 302 -3.23 9.28 -1.84
N GLU A 303 -2.69 8.09 -1.61
CA GLU A 303 -1.91 7.76 -0.43
C GLU A 303 -0.70 6.91 -0.82
N PHE A 304 0.36 6.92 -0.01
CA PHE A 304 1.51 6.05 -0.29
C PHE A 304 1.11 4.58 -0.09
N MET A 305 0.64 4.26 1.12
CA MET A 305 0.17 2.94 1.53
C MET A 305 -0.93 3.10 2.57
N PRO A 306 -1.88 2.16 2.65
CA PRO A 306 -2.91 2.18 3.69
C PRO A 306 -2.26 2.01 5.07
N ASP A 307 -2.85 2.66 6.06
CA ASP A 307 -2.40 2.50 7.45
C ASP A 307 -2.70 1.08 7.94
N LEU A 308 -1.67 0.46 8.50
CA LEU A 308 -1.71 -0.89 9.06
C LEU A 308 -2.00 -0.79 10.55
N PHE A 309 -3.02 -1.50 11.02
CA PHE A 309 -3.24 -1.63 12.45
C PHE A 309 -2.20 -2.57 13.06
N GLU A 310 -1.45 -2.08 14.05
CA GLU A 310 -0.36 -2.82 14.69
C GLU A 310 -0.74 -3.44 16.06
N GLY A 311 -1.99 -3.33 16.48
CA GLY A 311 -2.45 -3.73 17.82
C GLY A 311 -2.21 -2.64 18.87
N ASP A 312 -1.04 -2.01 18.83
CA ASP A 312 -0.65 -0.94 19.73
C ASP A 312 -0.66 0.44 19.06
N LEU A 313 -0.80 1.49 19.86
CA LEU A 313 -0.66 2.89 19.43
C LEU A 313 0.59 3.53 20.05
N MET A 314 1.10 4.55 19.37
CA MET A 314 2.22 5.35 19.84
C MET A 314 1.81 6.82 19.91
N TYR A 315 1.91 7.43 21.10
CA TYR A 315 1.68 8.85 21.31
C TYR A 315 3.01 9.60 21.35
N MET A 316 3.22 10.50 20.39
CA MET A 316 4.49 11.25 20.22
C MET A 316 4.27 12.76 20.12
N PRO A 317 3.73 13.41 21.16
CA PRO A 317 3.50 14.83 21.12
C PRO A 317 4.83 15.61 21.08
N THR A 318 4.74 16.87 20.66
CA THR A 318 5.88 17.79 20.69
C THR A 318 5.54 19.00 21.53
N THR A 319 6.50 19.46 22.34
CA THR A 319 6.37 20.70 23.11
C THR A 319 7.54 21.64 22.83
N LEU A 320 7.45 22.86 23.38
CA LEU A 320 8.44 23.90 23.19
C LEU A 320 9.73 23.60 23.98
N PRO A 321 10.89 24.03 23.47
CA PRO A 321 12.17 23.97 24.20
C PRO A 321 12.14 24.72 25.53
N GLY A 322 13.02 24.31 26.46
CA GLY A 322 13.16 24.92 27.79
C GLY A 322 12.43 24.20 28.93
N LEU A 323 11.81 23.05 28.65
CA LEU A 323 11.19 22.21 29.67
C LEU A 323 12.24 21.60 30.61
N SER A 324 12.06 21.77 31.93
CA SER A 324 12.94 21.17 32.95
C SER A 324 12.61 19.70 33.16
N ILE A 325 13.59 18.88 33.58
CA ILE A 325 13.39 17.43 33.81
C ILE A 325 12.25 17.16 34.78
N GLY A 326 12.16 17.92 35.89
CA GLY A 326 11.07 17.72 36.87
C GLY A 326 9.69 18.01 36.28
N LYS A 327 9.56 19.07 35.46
CA LYS A 327 8.29 19.39 34.80
C LYS A 327 7.97 18.41 33.67
N ALA A 328 8.99 17.92 32.99
CA ALA A 328 8.90 16.87 31.97
C ALA A 328 8.33 15.57 32.56
N GLN A 329 8.83 15.14 33.72
CA GLN A 329 8.30 13.97 34.44
C GLN A 329 6.83 14.17 34.87
N GLU A 330 6.50 15.35 35.39
CA GLU A 330 5.12 15.68 35.77
C GLU A 330 4.18 15.63 34.56
N LEU A 331 4.59 16.25 33.44
CA LEU A 331 3.83 16.26 32.19
C LEU A 331 3.59 14.83 31.67
N LEU A 332 4.64 14.01 31.60
CA LEU A 332 4.56 12.62 31.17
C LEU A 332 3.56 11.82 32.04
N GLN A 333 3.67 11.94 33.37
CA GLN A 333 2.77 11.23 34.27
C GLN A 333 1.31 11.70 34.10
N GLN A 334 1.08 12.99 33.87
CA GLN A 334 -0.26 13.53 33.65
C GLN A 334 -0.85 13.05 32.32
N THR A 335 -0.07 13.06 31.23
CA THR A 335 -0.52 12.51 29.95
C THR A 335 -0.84 11.03 30.05
N ASP A 336 0.04 10.24 30.69
CA ASP A 336 -0.15 8.79 30.82
C ASP A 336 -1.43 8.44 31.61
N ARG A 337 -1.70 9.18 32.68
CA ARG A 337 -2.93 9.01 33.47
C ARG A 337 -4.19 9.33 32.68
N LEU A 338 -4.15 10.34 31.81
CA LEU A 338 -5.29 10.68 30.95
C LEU A 338 -5.51 9.63 29.87
N ILE A 339 -4.44 9.11 29.27
CA ILE A 339 -4.52 8.02 28.30
C ILE A 339 -5.16 6.78 28.96
N MET A 340 -4.73 6.43 30.17
CA MET A 340 -5.24 5.28 30.92
C MET A 340 -6.72 5.41 31.35
N GLN A 341 -7.34 6.59 31.23
CA GLN A 341 -8.78 6.76 31.50
C GLN A 341 -9.66 6.23 30.37
N VAL A 342 -9.13 6.08 29.16
CA VAL A 342 -9.87 5.56 28.01
C VAL A 342 -10.07 4.04 28.17
N ALA A 343 -11.31 3.59 27.99
CA ALA A 343 -11.71 2.23 28.35
C ALA A 343 -10.98 1.13 27.57
N GLU A 344 -10.61 1.39 26.32
CA GLU A 344 -9.92 0.47 25.42
C GLU A 344 -8.42 0.35 25.70
N VAL A 345 -7.85 1.20 26.55
CA VAL A 345 -6.42 1.16 26.88
C VAL A 345 -6.16 0.10 27.95
N GLU A 346 -5.27 -0.86 27.67
CA GLU A 346 -4.81 -1.89 28.61
C GLU A 346 -3.62 -1.40 29.44
N ARG A 347 -2.62 -0.80 28.77
CA ARG A 347 -1.41 -0.27 29.43
C ARG A 347 -0.87 0.97 28.72
N VAL A 348 -0.18 1.79 29.50
CA VAL A 348 0.53 2.98 29.03
C VAL A 348 1.96 2.94 29.55
N PHE A 349 2.92 3.06 28.63
CA PHE A 349 4.34 3.13 28.96
C PHE A 349 4.95 4.41 28.36
N GLY A 350 4.93 5.47 29.15
CA GLY A 350 5.49 6.75 28.78
C GLY A 350 7.01 6.81 28.92
N LYS A 351 7.66 7.43 27.93
CA LYS A 351 9.06 7.83 27.96
C LYS A 351 9.15 9.30 27.57
N ILE A 352 9.98 10.07 28.28
CA ILE A 352 10.33 11.44 27.88
C ILE A 352 11.85 11.57 27.79
N GLY A 353 12.35 12.15 26.70
CA GLY A 353 13.76 12.06 26.35
C GLY A 353 14.14 10.66 25.83
N ARG A 354 15.37 10.24 26.11
CA ARG A 354 16.00 9.06 25.50
C ARG A 354 16.26 7.93 26.48
N ALA A 355 16.22 6.70 25.98
CA ALA A 355 16.89 5.56 26.60
C ALA A 355 18.42 5.67 26.43
N ASP A 356 19.16 4.90 27.23
CA ASP A 356 20.61 4.81 27.12
C ASP A 356 21.03 3.91 25.94
N SER A 357 20.75 4.40 24.73
CA SER A 357 21.07 3.74 23.47
C SER A 357 21.30 4.78 22.37
N ALA A 358 22.28 4.51 21.50
CA ALA A 358 22.54 5.35 20.33
C ALA A 358 21.37 5.40 19.34
N THR A 359 20.45 4.44 19.40
CA THR A 359 19.25 4.39 18.54
C THR A 359 18.17 5.38 18.97
N ASP A 360 18.31 6.03 20.12
CA ASP A 360 17.30 6.91 20.70
C ASP A 360 17.88 8.31 20.97
N PRO A 361 17.82 9.23 20.00
CA PRO A 361 18.31 10.60 20.16
C PRO A 361 17.24 11.56 20.70
N ALA A 362 16.17 11.05 21.31
CA ALA A 362 15.02 11.85 21.71
C ALA A 362 15.37 12.96 22.74
N PRO A 363 15.03 14.23 22.46
CA PRO A 363 15.20 15.32 23.44
C PRO A 363 14.11 15.28 24.51
N LEU A 364 14.32 16.00 25.62
CA LEU A 364 13.32 16.14 26.69
C LEU A 364 12.03 16.88 26.28
N THR A 365 12.02 17.51 25.10
CA THR A 365 10.83 18.12 24.50
C THR A 365 9.95 17.11 23.74
N MET A 366 10.39 15.85 23.66
CA MET A 366 9.67 14.78 22.97
C MET A 366 9.30 13.70 23.96
N ILE A 367 8.00 13.41 24.00
CA ILE A 367 7.43 12.24 24.68
C ILE A 367 7.25 11.15 23.63
N GLU A 368 7.53 9.91 24.02
CA GLU A 368 7.15 8.72 23.28
C GLU A 368 6.45 7.79 24.26
N THR A 369 5.15 7.62 24.08
CA THR A 369 4.35 6.75 24.93
C THR A 369 3.83 5.60 24.10
N ILE A 370 4.15 4.36 24.50
CA ILE A 370 3.55 3.16 23.92
C ILE A 370 2.24 2.88 24.64
N ILE A 371 1.17 2.74 23.88
CA ILE A 371 -0.19 2.52 24.37
C ILE A 371 -0.62 1.15 23.86
N ARG A 372 -0.74 0.20 24.78
CA ARG A 372 -1.27 -1.13 24.48
C ARG A 372 -2.78 -1.08 24.60
N LEU A 373 -3.47 -1.38 23.50
CA LEU A 373 -4.92 -1.48 23.49
C LEU A 373 -5.35 -2.87 23.92
N LYS A 374 -6.55 -2.97 24.48
CA LYS A 374 -7.21 -4.24 24.73
C LYS A 374 -7.50 -4.95 23.39
N PRO A 375 -7.67 -6.28 23.42
CA PRO A 375 -8.20 -7.02 22.29
C PRO A 375 -9.48 -6.39 21.73
N ARG A 376 -9.66 -6.41 20.40
CA ARG A 376 -10.77 -5.72 19.71
C ARG A 376 -12.16 -6.21 20.16
N ASP A 377 -12.28 -7.44 20.61
CA ASP A 377 -13.50 -8.04 21.15
C ASP A 377 -13.89 -7.49 22.53
N GLU A 378 -12.98 -6.79 23.22
CA GLU A 378 -13.24 -6.11 24.49
C GLU A 378 -13.55 -4.61 24.32
N TRP A 379 -13.58 -4.11 23.08
CA TRP A 379 -13.91 -2.71 22.81
C TRP A 379 -15.40 -2.44 23.00
N ARG A 380 -15.76 -1.20 23.30
CA ARG A 380 -17.18 -0.79 23.32
C ARG A 380 -17.81 -1.03 21.93
N ASP A 381 -19.08 -1.44 21.93
CA ASP A 381 -19.81 -1.78 20.71
C ASP A 381 -19.80 -0.63 19.69
N GLY A 382 -19.39 -0.95 18.45
CA GLY A 382 -19.41 -0.03 17.32
C GLY A 382 -18.30 1.03 17.30
N ILE A 383 -17.34 0.97 18.22
CA ILE A 383 -16.19 1.89 18.24
C ILE A 383 -15.11 1.43 17.26
N THR A 384 -14.62 2.37 16.45
CA THR A 384 -13.47 2.18 15.57
C THR A 384 -12.18 2.67 16.20
N LEU A 385 -11.04 2.32 15.59
CA LEU A 385 -9.76 2.85 16.02
C LEU A 385 -9.71 4.38 15.90
N GLU A 386 -10.28 4.93 14.83
CA GLU A 386 -10.37 6.36 14.60
C GLU A 386 -11.16 7.07 15.71
N ASP A 387 -12.23 6.44 16.20
CA ASP A 387 -13.01 6.94 17.34
C ASP A 387 -12.19 6.92 18.63
N ILE A 388 -11.39 5.86 18.87
CA ILE A 388 -10.49 5.77 20.03
C ILE A 388 -9.45 6.89 19.96
N ILE A 389 -8.83 7.10 18.79
CA ILE A 389 -7.84 8.16 18.60
C ILE A 389 -8.49 9.54 18.79
N ALA A 390 -9.71 9.75 18.30
CA ALA A 390 -10.43 11.01 18.50
C ALA A 390 -10.78 11.25 19.98
N GLU A 391 -11.17 10.21 20.73
CA GLU A 391 -11.43 10.29 22.17
C GLU A 391 -10.13 10.58 22.95
N LEU A 392 -9.03 9.90 22.61
CA LEU A 392 -7.71 10.13 23.16
C LEU A 392 -7.24 11.57 22.92
N ASP A 393 -7.38 12.07 21.69
CA ASP A 393 -6.98 13.42 21.31
C ASP A 393 -7.78 14.50 22.07
N ARG A 394 -9.08 14.28 22.26
CA ARG A 394 -9.94 15.16 23.05
C ARG A 394 -9.60 15.13 24.54
N THR A 395 -9.23 13.96 25.05
CA THR A 395 -8.96 13.74 26.48
C THR A 395 -7.59 14.27 26.89
N VAL A 396 -6.56 14.01 26.08
CA VAL A 396 -5.17 14.40 26.34
C VAL A 396 -4.90 15.78 25.72
N SER A 397 -5.49 16.82 26.30
CA SER A 397 -5.34 18.19 25.82
C SER A 397 -4.59 19.07 26.82
N PHE A 398 -3.33 19.42 26.50
CA PHE A 398 -2.50 20.31 27.31
C PHE A 398 -2.09 21.58 26.55
N PRO A 399 -2.07 22.75 27.20
CA PRO A 399 -1.52 23.96 26.61
C PRO A 399 -0.04 23.79 26.24
N GLY A 400 0.31 24.12 24.98
CA GLY A 400 1.70 24.05 24.50
C GLY A 400 2.21 22.63 24.21
N LEU A 401 1.31 21.64 24.15
CA LEU A 401 1.60 20.28 23.74
C LEU A 401 0.81 19.97 22.46
N THR A 402 1.51 19.70 21.36
CA THR A 402 0.87 19.32 20.10
C THR A 402 0.85 17.81 19.98
N ASN A 403 -0.35 17.22 19.98
CA ASN A 403 -0.55 15.78 19.91
C ASN A 403 -0.20 15.20 18.52
N ALA A 404 0.28 13.95 18.54
CA ALA A 404 0.42 13.10 17.37
C ALA A 404 0.19 11.65 17.79
N TRP A 405 -0.75 10.98 17.12
CA TRP A 405 -1.16 9.60 17.39
C TRP A 405 -0.76 8.73 16.20
N LEU A 406 0.15 7.80 16.43
CA LEU A 406 0.85 7.10 15.36
C LEU A 406 0.94 5.60 15.64
N MET A 407 1.45 4.84 14.66
CA MET A 407 1.68 3.40 14.77
C MET A 407 3.17 3.11 15.04
N PRO A 408 3.53 2.27 16.02
CA PRO A 408 4.92 2.09 16.45
C PRO A 408 5.92 1.72 15.34
N ILE A 409 5.66 0.68 14.55
CA ILE A 409 6.55 0.15 13.51
C ILE A 409 6.58 1.13 12.35
N LYS A 410 5.42 1.58 11.88
CA LYS A 410 5.30 2.57 10.81
C LYS A 410 6.11 3.83 11.12
N THR A 411 5.95 4.42 12.30
CA THR A 411 6.66 5.64 12.69
C THR A 411 8.16 5.43 12.75
N ARG A 412 8.64 4.29 13.24
CA ARG A 412 10.08 4.00 13.23
C ARG A 412 10.62 3.85 11.82
N ILE A 413 9.85 3.27 10.90
CA ILE A 413 10.21 3.19 9.47
C ILE A 413 10.25 4.60 8.87
N ASP A 414 9.21 5.42 9.08
CA ASP A 414 9.10 6.77 8.51
C ASP A 414 10.23 7.69 9.02
N MET A 415 10.56 7.60 10.33
CA MET A 415 11.68 8.33 10.93
C MET A 415 13.04 7.86 10.39
N LEU A 416 13.24 6.55 10.23
CA LEU A 416 14.48 6.03 9.64
C LEU A 416 14.64 6.44 8.17
N SER A 417 13.52 6.48 7.45
CA SER A 417 13.46 6.73 6.02
C SER A 417 13.56 8.22 5.65
N THR A 418 13.00 9.13 6.46
CA THR A 418 12.93 10.58 6.12
C THR A 418 13.42 11.51 7.23
N GLY A 419 13.52 11.01 8.46
CA GLY A 419 13.70 11.79 9.67
C GLY A 419 12.40 12.34 10.28
N ILE A 420 11.28 12.32 9.54
CA ILE A 420 10.00 12.87 9.97
C ILE A 420 9.15 11.77 10.62
N LYS A 421 8.52 12.09 11.75
CA LYS A 421 7.65 11.17 12.51
C LYS A 421 6.19 11.17 12.05
N THR A 422 5.73 12.27 11.45
CA THR A 422 4.38 12.43 10.91
C THR A 422 4.33 12.02 9.42
N PRO A 423 3.14 11.68 8.88
CA PRO A 423 3.00 11.28 7.47
C PRO A 423 3.48 12.36 6.49
N ILE A 424 3.27 13.63 6.84
CA ILE A 424 3.72 14.79 6.08
C ILE A 424 4.72 15.58 6.92
N GLY A 425 5.82 16.00 6.29
CA GLY A 425 6.74 16.95 6.87
C GLY A 425 7.22 17.97 5.87
N ILE A 426 7.65 19.13 6.38
CA ILE A 426 8.33 20.15 5.60
C ILE A 426 9.71 20.40 6.21
N LYS A 427 10.74 20.35 5.37
CA LYS A 427 12.12 20.71 5.71
C LYS A 427 12.40 22.12 5.19
N VAL A 428 12.78 23.01 6.09
CA VAL A 428 13.25 24.36 5.77
C VAL A 428 14.77 24.37 5.94
N SER A 429 15.50 24.45 4.82
CA SER A 429 16.96 24.46 4.81
C SER A 429 17.49 25.87 4.57
N GLY A 430 18.60 26.24 5.23
CA GLY A 430 19.21 27.56 5.07
C GLY A 430 20.48 27.74 5.88
N PRO A 431 21.16 28.90 5.75
CA PRO A 431 22.40 29.19 6.48
C PRO A 431 22.20 29.76 7.90
N ASP A 432 21.03 30.34 8.22
CA ASP A 432 20.77 30.97 9.53
C ASP A 432 19.51 30.38 10.22
N LEU A 433 19.68 29.97 11.48
CA LEU A 433 18.64 29.30 12.27
C LEU A 433 17.46 30.23 12.60
N LYS A 434 17.70 31.53 12.79
CA LYS A 434 16.63 32.48 13.14
C LYS A 434 15.66 32.65 11.97
N THR A 435 16.21 32.78 10.76
CA THR A 435 15.42 32.87 9.53
C THR A 435 14.68 31.55 9.24
N ILE A 436 15.31 30.40 9.49
CA ILE A 436 14.65 29.09 9.39
C ILE A 436 13.45 29.01 10.34
N GLU A 437 13.60 29.43 11.61
CA GLU A 437 12.50 29.42 12.57
C GLU A 437 11.35 30.36 12.14
N GLN A 438 11.68 31.54 11.61
CA GLN A 438 10.67 32.49 11.11
C GLN A 438 9.84 31.86 9.98
N ILE A 439 10.50 31.30 8.96
CA ILE A 439 9.83 30.61 7.85
C ILE A 439 8.98 29.45 8.39
N GLY A 440 9.51 28.68 9.33
CA GLY A 440 8.79 27.57 9.98
C GLY A 440 7.50 28.01 10.68
N ARG A 441 7.53 29.13 11.41
CA ARG A 441 6.34 29.72 12.06
C ARG A 441 5.30 30.21 11.04
N GLU A 442 5.75 30.82 9.94
CA GLU A 442 4.86 31.25 8.86
C GLU A 442 4.18 30.03 8.21
N ILE A 443 4.92 28.97 7.91
CA ILE A 443 4.38 27.70 7.39
C ILE A 443 3.34 27.12 8.36
N GLU A 444 3.67 27.03 9.65
CA GLU A 444 2.76 26.53 10.70
C GLU A 444 1.44 27.32 10.73
N GLN A 445 1.52 28.66 10.69
CA GLN A 445 0.35 29.53 10.70
C GLN A 445 -0.53 29.33 9.46
N GLN A 446 0.07 29.23 8.26
CA GLN A 446 -0.67 29.05 7.01
C GLN A 446 -1.35 27.68 6.97
N LEU A 447 -0.63 26.60 7.24
CA LEU A 447 -1.17 25.25 7.15
C LEU A 447 -2.21 24.93 8.23
N SER A 448 -2.14 25.60 9.38
CA SER A 448 -3.16 25.49 10.43
C SER A 448 -4.53 26.06 10.01
N THR A 449 -4.60 26.85 8.93
CA THR A 449 -5.89 27.37 8.41
C THR A 449 -6.65 26.35 7.57
N LEU A 450 -6.00 25.28 7.11
CA LEU A 450 -6.64 24.25 6.30
C LEU A 450 -7.52 23.35 7.19
N PRO A 451 -8.80 23.13 6.84
CA PRO A 451 -9.71 22.32 7.66
C PRO A 451 -9.28 20.85 7.76
N GLU A 452 -8.53 20.35 6.78
CA GLU A 452 -7.98 18.99 6.73
C GLU A 452 -6.79 18.78 7.70
N THR A 453 -6.16 19.85 8.18
CA THR A 453 -5.05 19.78 9.15
C THR A 453 -5.58 19.36 10.53
N ARG A 454 -5.01 18.30 11.10
CA ARG A 454 -5.24 17.91 12.49
C ARG A 454 -4.31 18.67 13.42
N SER A 455 -3.02 18.65 13.10
CA SER A 455 -2.01 19.43 13.80
C SER A 455 -0.86 19.82 12.87
N ALA A 456 -0.30 21.00 13.08
CA ALA A 456 0.92 21.46 12.42
C ALA A 456 1.82 22.09 13.48
N PHE A 457 3.09 21.68 13.52
CA PHE A 457 4.06 22.21 14.47
C PHE A 457 5.43 22.34 13.82
N SER A 458 6.00 23.54 13.84
CA SER A 458 7.36 23.79 13.39
C SER A 458 8.34 23.87 14.55
N ASP A 459 9.48 23.19 14.41
CA ASP A 459 10.53 23.22 15.42
C ASP A 459 10.98 24.64 15.76
N ARG A 460 11.12 24.94 17.06
CA ARG A 460 11.70 26.20 17.53
C ARG A 460 13.21 26.07 17.64
N VAL A 461 13.90 26.38 16.55
CA VAL A 461 15.33 26.11 16.37
C VAL A 461 16.24 27.04 17.18
N VAL A 462 15.74 28.13 17.75
CA VAL A 462 16.51 29.12 18.54
C VAL A 462 15.89 29.41 19.92
N ALA A 463 14.95 28.58 20.39
CA ALA A 463 14.22 28.82 21.64
C ALA A 463 14.80 28.11 22.89
N GLY A 464 16.02 27.59 22.82
CA GLY A 464 16.71 26.98 23.96
C GLY A 464 17.22 28.05 24.94
N ARG A 465 17.15 27.77 26.24
CA ARG A 465 17.62 28.68 27.29
C ARG A 465 19.02 28.30 27.74
N TYR A 466 19.95 29.26 27.72
CA TYR A 466 21.33 29.10 28.18
C TYR A 466 21.67 30.12 29.26
N ILE A 467 22.48 29.69 30.23
CA ILE A 467 23.21 30.60 31.12
C ILE A 467 24.63 30.65 30.57
N GLU A 468 24.99 31.77 29.96
CA GLU A 468 26.31 31.96 29.36
C GLU A 468 27.24 32.59 30.39
N ILE A 469 28.38 31.96 30.62
CA ILE A 469 29.46 32.49 31.47
C ILE A 469 30.59 32.86 30.52
N VAL A 470 30.80 34.17 30.32
CA VAL A 470 31.79 34.70 29.38
C VAL A 470 32.99 35.24 30.16
N PRO A 471 34.14 34.54 30.15
CA PRO A 471 35.34 34.98 30.84
C PRO A 471 35.84 36.34 30.31
N ASP A 472 36.12 37.27 31.22
CA ASP A 472 36.83 38.51 30.91
C ASP A 472 38.34 38.25 30.98
N ARG A 473 38.97 38.20 29.81
CA ARG A 473 40.39 37.88 29.71
C ARG A 473 41.28 38.90 30.40
N LEU A 474 40.88 40.17 30.48
CA LEU A 474 41.69 41.23 31.07
C LEU A 474 41.63 41.16 32.60
N GLU A 475 40.44 40.97 33.18
CA GLU A 475 40.29 40.83 34.62
C GLU A 475 40.86 39.49 35.13
N ALA A 476 40.66 38.40 34.39
CA ALA A 476 41.28 37.11 34.70
C ALA A 476 42.82 37.22 34.72
N ALA A 477 43.42 37.91 33.73
CA ALA A 477 44.87 38.10 33.67
C ALA A 477 45.41 38.94 34.85
N ARG A 478 44.67 39.94 35.34
CA ARG A 478 45.06 40.73 36.53
C ARG A 478 45.16 39.88 37.79
N LEU A 479 44.33 38.85 37.88
CA LEU A 479 44.27 37.94 39.02
C LEU A 479 45.10 36.66 38.80
N GLY A 480 45.79 36.55 37.66
CA GLY A 480 46.61 35.40 37.30
C GLY A 480 45.82 34.13 37.00
N ILE A 481 44.52 34.25 36.68
CA ILE A 481 43.63 33.11 36.42
C ILE A 481 43.58 32.81 34.92
N ASN A 482 43.72 31.55 34.52
CA ASN A 482 43.52 31.14 33.13
C ASN A 482 42.04 30.91 32.82
N ILE A 483 41.68 31.02 31.54
CA ILE A 483 40.32 30.73 31.08
C ILE A 483 39.94 29.27 31.38
N ASP A 484 40.90 28.35 31.27
CA ASP A 484 40.69 26.94 31.57
C ASP A 484 40.37 26.70 33.04
N ASP A 485 40.95 27.49 33.96
CA ASP A 485 40.64 27.40 35.40
C ASP A 485 39.19 27.80 35.67
N ILE A 486 38.71 28.86 34.99
CA ILE A 486 37.31 29.31 35.07
C ILE A 486 36.38 28.22 34.52
N ASN A 487 36.69 27.67 33.34
CA ASN A 487 35.87 26.63 32.70
C ASN A 487 35.83 25.33 33.52
N LEU A 488 36.96 24.91 34.08
CA LEU A 488 37.08 23.74 34.94
C LEU A 488 36.27 23.94 36.23
N MET A 489 36.37 25.12 36.85
CA MET A 489 35.59 25.45 38.04
C MET A 489 34.10 25.39 37.75
N VAL A 490 33.62 26.00 36.66
CA VAL A 490 32.21 25.96 36.28
C VAL A 490 31.76 24.52 36.00
N SER A 491 32.56 23.75 35.27
CA SER A 491 32.23 22.36 34.93
C SER A 491 32.16 21.48 36.17
N ALA A 492 33.09 21.61 37.12
CA ALA A 492 33.08 20.87 38.37
C ALA A 492 31.98 21.37 39.32
N ALA A 493 31.98 22.65 39.69
CA ALA A 493 31.07 23.21 40.69
C ALA A 493 29.61 23.16 40.25
N VAL A 494 29.32 23.52 38.99
CA VAL A 494 27.95 23.63 38.47
C VAL A 494 27.53 22.36 37.73
N GLY A 495 28.36 21.88 36.79
CA GLY A 495 28.05 20.73 35.94
C GLY A 495 28.07 19.40 36.70
N GLY A 496 29.09 19.19 37.53
CA GLY A 496 29.32 17.93 38.23
C GLY A 496 30.10 16.95 37.36
N ILE A 497 31.38 17.21 37.14
CA ILE A 497 32.23 16.32 36.32
C ILE A 497 32.46 14.99 37.03
N ASN A 498 32.47 13.91 36.25
CA ASN A 498 32.94 12.60 36.72
C ASN A 498 34.46 12.63 36.79
N ILE A 499 35.03 12.37 37.97
CA ILE A 499 36.47 12.38 38.21
C ILE A 499 37.09 10.98 38.19
N SER A 500 36.29 9.97 38.50
CA SER A 500 36.71 8.56 38.59
C SER A 500 35.47 7.67 38.64
N GLU A 501 35.65 6.36 38.75
CA GLU A 501 34.58 5.37 38.89
C GLU A 501 34.91 4.38 40.01
N THR A 502 33.91 3.94 40.77
CA THR A 502 34.06 2.80 41.67
C THR A 502 33.96 1.49 40.89
N VAL A 503 34.69 0.48 41.36
CA VAL A 503 34.72 -0.86 40.78
C VAL A 503 34.09 -1.83 41.78
N GLU A 504 32.84 -2.21 41.53
CA GLU A 504 32.04 -3.06 42.42
C GLU A 504 31.65 -4.36 41.71
N GLY A 505 32.65 -5.25 41.55
CA GLY A 505 32.49 -6.47 40.76
C GLY A 505 32.47 -6.19 39.26
N LEU A 506 31.35 -6.50 38.59
CA LEU A 506 31.13 -6.15 37.17
C LEU A 506 30.59 -4.73 37.00
N GLU A 507 29.99 -4.16 38.05
CA GLU A 507 29.35 -2.84 38.00
C GLU A 507 30.39 -1.72 38.14
N ARG A 508 30.10 -0.59 37.49
CA ARG A 508 30.92 0.63 37.53
C ARG A 508 30.01 1.81 37.82
N TYR A 509 30.33 2.59 38.85
CA TYR A 509 29.56 3.79 39.20
C TYR A 509 30.43 5.05 39.16
N PRO A 510 29.95 6.15 38.56
CA PRO A 510 30.72 7.38 38.47
C PRO A 510 30.84 8.09 39.81
N ILE A 511 32.05 8.54 40.13
CA ILE A 511 32.34 9.49 41.22
C ILE A 511 32.36 10.88 40.61
N ASN A 512 31.46 11.77 41.06
CA ASN A 512 31.42 13.16 40.62
C ASN A 512 31.71 14.14 41.77
N ILE A 513 32.25 15.30 41.43
CA ILE A 513 32.40 16.44 42.35
C ILE A 513 31.49 17.56 41.86
N ARG A 514 30.65 18.08 42.76
CA ARG A 514 29.70 19.15 42.46
C ARG A 514 29.39 19.98 43.70
N PHE A 515 29.11 21.27 43.54
CA PHE A 515 28.64 22.10 44.66
C PHE A 515 27.19 21.77 45.05
N PRO A 516 26.84 21.98 46.34
CA PRO A 516 25.46 21.91 46.82
C PRO A 516 24.53 22.74 45.94
N ARG A 517 23.32 22.23 45.69
CA ARG A 517 22.34 22.86 44.79
C ARG A 517 22.04 24.32 45.17
N GLU A 518 21.99 24.60 46.47
CA GLU A 518 21.67 25.92 47.04
C GLU A 518 22.68 27.01 46.67
N LEU A 519 23.89 26.66 46.22
CA LEU A 519 24.91 27.62 45.79
C LEU A 519 24.84 27.91 44.28
N ARG A 520 23.99 27.21 43.54
CA ARG A 520 23.95 27.22 42.06
C ARG A 520 22.52 27.12 41.50
N ASP A 521 21.53 27.44 42.32
CA ASP A 521 20.11 27.43 41.96
C ASP A 521 19.62 28.80 41.41
N ASP A 522 20.44 29.85 41.55
CA ASP A 522 20.14 31.21 41.11
C ASP A 522 21.34 31.86 40.40
N ILE A 523 21.06 32.76 39.46
CA ILE A 523 22.06 33.47 38.65
C ILE A 523 22.98 34.35 39.50
N LYS A 524 22.45 35.01 40.54
CA LYS A 524 23.27 35.83 41.44
C LYS A 524 24.27 34.97 42.18
N LYS A 525 23.83 33.82 42.70
CA LYS A 525 24.70 32.87 43.40
C LYS A 525 25.77 32.28 42.48
N LEU A 526 25.41 31.96 41.23
CA LEU A 526 26.39 31.58 40.21
C LEU A 526 27.46 32.66 40.02
N SER A 527 27.06 33.94 40.00
CA SER A 527 27.97 35.08 39.86
C SER A 527 28.86 35.32 41.10
N GLU A 528 28.43 34.82 42.26
CA GLU A 528 29.15 34.91 43.54
C GLU A 528 30.02 33.67 43.83
N LEU A 529 30.04 32.67 42.93
CA LEU A 529 30.81 31.44 43.12
C LEU A 529 32.29 31.76 43.39
N PRO A 530 32.88 31.21 44.46
CA PRO A 530 34.26 31.52 44.82
C PRO A 530 35.26 30.82 43.89
N ILE A 531 36.17 31.59 43.31
CA ILE A 531 37.35 31.11 42.57
C ILE A 531 38.59 31.41 43.40
N ILE A 532 39.48 30.43 43.49
CA ILE A 532 40.75 30.57 44.20
C ILE A 532 41.81 31.00 43.18
N THR A 533 42.42 32.16 43.39
CA THR A 533 43.53 32.64 42.56
C THR A 533 44.81 31.85 42.85
N PRO A 534 45.83 31.86 41.97
CA PRO A 534 47.14 31.29 42.30
C PRO A 534 47.81 31.92 43.53
N SER A 535 47.43 33.15 43.89
CA SER A 535 47.87 33.83 45.12
C SER A 535 47.14 33.37 46.38
N GLY A 536 46.15 32.47 46.27
CA GLY A 536 45.33 31.96 47.38
C GLY A 536 44.17 32.86 47.79
N ALA A 537 43.94 33.97 47.08
CA ALA A 537 42.79 34.84 47.32
C ALA A 537 41.51 34.21 46.78
N GLN A 538 40.39 34.45 47.46
CA GLN A 538 39.07 34.05 46.97
C GLN A 538 38.38 35.24 46.33
N VAL A 539 38.04 35.11 45.05
CA VAL A 539 37.34 36.13 44.27
C VAL A 539 36.03 35.54 43.73
N PRO A 540 34.93 36.31 43.68
CA PRO A 540 33.70 35.83 43.07
C PRO A 540 33.86 35.71 41.55
N LEU A 541 33.15 34.76 40.93
CA LEU A 541 33.15 34.55 39.48
C LEU A 541 32.87 35.83 38.69
N SER A 542 32.00 36.70 39.20
CA SER A 542 31.66 38.00 38.61
C SER A 542 32.84 38.96 38.42
N GLN A 543 33.96 38.80 39.14
CA GLN A 543 35.15 39.61 38.91
C GLN A 543 35.93 39.18 37.66
N VAL A 544 35.79 37.93 37.22
CA VAL A 544 36.56 37.36 36.10
C VAL A 544 35.71 36.85 34.95
N ALA A 545 34.38 36.85 35.08
CA ALA A 545 33.46 36.45 34.04
C ALA A 545 32.11 37.18 34.18
N ARG A 546 31.45 37.41 33.04
CA ARG A 546 30.06 37.89 32.99
C ARG A 546 29.11 36.72 32.89
N VAL A 547 28.04 36.75 33.67
CA VAL A 547 26.99 35.72 33.68
C VAL A 547 25.68 36.35 33.21
N HIS A 548 25.13 35.86 32.10
CA HIS A 548 23.86 36.36 31.57
C HIS A 548 23.06 35.24 30.90
N VAL A 549 21.75 35.45 30.80
CA VAL A 549 20.84 34.47 30.18
C VAL A 549 20.68 34.84 28.71
N VAL A 550 20.86 33.86 27.82
CA VAL A 550 20.67 34.01 26.38
C VAL A 550 19.76 32.92 25.84
N ASP A 551 19.08 33.26 24.74
CA ASP A 551 18.41 32.28 23.90
C ASP A 551 19.40 31.73 22.88
N GLY A 552 19.34 30.42 22.65
CA GLY A 552 20.24 29.70 21.76
C GLY A 552 19.58 28.44 21.19
N PRO A 553 20.26 27.72 20.29
CA PRO A 553 19.69 26.56 19.65
C PRO A 553 19.58 25.36 20.61
N PRO A 554 18.38 24.82 20.91
CA PRO A 554 18.24 23.68 21.83
C PRO A 554 18.76 22.38 21.21
N LEU A 555 18.66 22.26 19.89
CA LEU A 555 19.12 21.15 19.08
C LEU A 555 19.42 21.68 17.68
N ILE A 556 20.62 21.42 17.18
CA ILE A 556 21.00 21.76 15.80
C ILE A 556 20.77 20.54 14.93
N LYS A 557 19.79 20.61 14.02
CA LYS A 557 19.54 19.57 13.02
C LYS A 557 20.26 19.91 11.73
N THR A 558 21.00 18.95 11.19
CA THR A 558 21.67 19.07 9.90
C THR A 558 21.35 17.90 8.99
N GLU A 559 21.15 18.18 7.72
CA GLU A 559 21.00 17.17 6.67
C GLU A 559 21.91 17.54 5.51
N ASN A 560 22.76 16.62 5.07
CA ASN A 560 23.77 16.87 4.04
C ASN A 560 24.61 18.14 4.33
N ALA A 561 25.01 18.31 5.60
CA ALA A 561 25.75 19.47 6.12
C ALA A 561 25.05 20.84 5.98
N ARG A 562 23.74 20.88 5.74
CA ARG A 562 22.93 22.10 5.76
C ARG A 562 22.07 22.16 7.03
N LEU A 563 21.95 23.33 7.64
CA LEU A 563 21.07 23.53 8.79
C LEU A 563 19.61 23.41 8.34
N ASN A 564 18.82 22.73 9.16
CA ASN A 564 17.41 22.43 8.86
C ASN A 564 16.49 22.71 10.05
N GLY A 565 15.31 23.21 9.75
CA GLY A 565 14.14 23.21 10.64
C GLY A 565 13.07 22.29 10.06
N TRP A 566 12.40 21.51 10.91
CA TRP A 566 11.36 20.59 10.47
C TRP A 566 10.00 21.07 10.95
N THR A 567 9.00 20.92 10.09
CA THR A 567 7.59 21.12 10.41
C THR A 567 6.88 19.79 10.29
N PHE A 568 6.29 19.34 11.39
CA PHE A 568 5.52 18.10 11.48
C PHE A 568 4.06 18.42 11.23
N ILE A 569 3.42 17.68 10.32
CA ILE A 569 2.03 17.91 9.91
C ILE A 569 1.29 16.59 9.99
N ASP A 570 0.22 16.59 10.76
CA ASP A 570 -0.75 15.50 10.84
C ASP A 570 -2.09 15.94 10.23
N ILE A 571 -2.73 15.05 9.49
CA ILE A 571 -3.95 15.33 8.74
C ILE A 571 -5.11 14.44 9.22
N LYS A 572 -6.35 14.88 8.98
CA LYS A 572 -7.54 14.12 9.37
C LYS A 572 -7.83 12.97 8.42
N ASP A 573 -7.67 13.22 7.11
CA ASP A 573 -7.98 12.28 6.03
C ASP A 573 -6.70 11.63 5.47
N ALA A 574 -6.83 10.48 4.83
CA ALA A 574 -5.69 9.75 4.25
C ALA A 574 -5.23 10.27 2.87
N ASP A 575 -5.85 11.31 2.31
CA ASP A 575 -5.49 11.89 1.00
C ASP A 575 -4.28 12.84 1.09
N LEU A 576 -3.09 12.25 1.08
CA LEU A 576 -1.80 12.95 1.16
C LEU A 576 -1.58 13.88 -0.04
N GLY A 577 -1.82 13.39 -1.26
CA GLY A 577 -1.55 14.19 -2.48
C GLY A 577 -2.52 15.35 -2.64
N GLY A 578 -3.80 15.18 -2.31
CA GLY A 578 -4.77 16.27 -2.32
C GLY A 578 -4.47 17.36 -1.30
N TYR A 579 -3.97 16.99 -0.10
CA TYR A 579 -3.53 17.96 0.90
C TYR A 579 -2.29 18.75 0.45
N ILE A 580 -1.27 18.07 -0.07
CA ILE A 580 0.00 18.70 -0.44
C ILE A 580 -0.16 19.64 -1.62
N SER A 581 -0.96 19.29 -2.63
CA SER A 581 -1.23 20.19 -3.76
C SER A 581 -1.86 21.52 -3.33
N LYS A 582 -2.81 21.48 -2.38
CA LYS A 582 -3.38 22.69 -1.76
C LYS A 582 -2.35 23.44 -0.91
N GLY A 583 -1.58 22.72 -0.10
CA GLY A 583 -0.54 23.27 0.75
C GLY A 583 0.56 23.97 -0.05
N GLU A 584 1.06 23.38 -1.12
CA GLU A 584 2.04 23.97 -2.03
C GLU A 584 1.53 25.27 -2.63
N GLN A 585 0.29 25.28 -3.14
CA GLN A 585 -0.32 26.50 -3.68
C GLN A 585 -0.44 27.60 -2.63
N LEU A 586 -0.85 27.25 -1.40
CA LEU A 586 -0.98 28.20 -0.30
C LEU A 586 0.38 28.79 0.10
N LEU A 587 1.41 27.96 0.26
CA LEU A 587 2.75 28.41 0.64
C LEU A 587 3.41 29.25 -0.47
N GLN A 588 3.23 28.89 -1.74
CA GLN A 588 3.76 29.66 -2.88
C GLN A 588 3.13 31.06 -3.02
N GLN A 589 1.86 31.20 -2.63
CA GLN A 589 1.15 32.49 -2.69
C GLN A 589 1.51 33.41 -1.51
N ASN A 590 1.73 32.83 -0.31
CA ASN A 590 1.80 33.60 0.92
C ASN A 590 3.22 33.74 1.51
N ILE A 591 4.19 32.93 1.09
CA ILE A 591 5.56 32.93 1.65
C ILE A 591 6.58 33.29 0.56
N GLN A 592 7.35 34.36 0.79
CA GLN A 592 8.47 34.74 -0.05
C GLN A 592 9.78 34.27 0.56
N LEU A 593 10.50 33.38 -0.14
CA LEU A 593 11.74 32.81 0.35
C LEU A 593 12.95 33.73 0.11
N PRO A 594 13.76 34.03 1.14
CA PRO A 594 15.03 34.71 0.96
C PRO A 594 16.03 33.85 0.17
N ALA A 595 17.04 34.50 -0.41
CA ALA A 595 18.09 33.78 -1.14
C ALA A 595 18.85 32.79 -0.22
N GLY A 596 19.08 31.58 -0.72
CA GLY A 596 19.80 30.52 0.01
C GLY A 596 18.91 29.62 0.88
N TYR A 597 17.61 29.89 0.94
CA TYR A 597 16.62 29.05 1.64
C TYR A 597 15.86 28.16 0.67
N ALA A 598 15.47 26.97 1.13
CA ALA A 598 14.62 26.06 0.37
C ALA A 598 13.62 25.37 1.29
N ILE A 599 12.38 25.25 0.80
CA ILE A 599 11.31 24.45 1.39
C ILE A 599 11.25 23.14 0.62
N THR A 600 11.23 22.02 1.33
CA THR A 600 11.09 20.69 0.72
C THR A 600 10.04 19.89 1.48
N TRP A 601 9.02 19.42 0.76
CA TRP A 601 8.05 18.47 1.28
C TRP A 601 8.69 17.08 1.38
N THR A 602 8.46 16.41 2.50
CA THR A 602 9.06 15.12 2.84
C THR A 602 8.08 14.30 3.69
N GLY A 603 8.52 13.18 4.25
CA GLY A 603 7.66 12.15 4.83
C GLY A 603 7.23 11.16 3.75
N GLN A 604 6.02 10.63 3.87
CA GLN A 604 5.52 9.60 2.95
C GLN A 604 5.35 10.09 1.51
N TYR A 605 5.16 11.40 1.33
CA TYR A 605 5.00 12.02 0.03
C TYR A 605 6.20 11.80 -0.90
N GLU A 606 7.43 11.84 -0.38
CA GLU A 606 8.63 11.62 -1.18
C GLU A 606 8.64 10.22 -1.81
N TYR A 607 8.23 9.21 -1.04
CA TYR A 607 8.10 7.84 -1.51
C TYR A 607 6.91 7.66 -2.44
N MET A 608 5.81 8.35 -2.19
CA MET A 608 4.66 8.36 -3.09
C MET A 608 5.04 8.88 -4.48
N LEU A 609 5.75 10.02 -4.56
CA LEU A 609 6.23 10.57 -5.82
C LEU A 609 7.22 9.64 -6.54
N ARG A 610 8.12 9.01 -5.79
CA ARG A 610 9.07 8.03 -6.33
C ARG A 610 8.34 6.82 -6.90
N ALA A 611 7.40 6.27 -6.14
CA ALA A 611 6.59 5.13 -6.55
C ALA A 611 5.73 5.49 -7.77
N GLU A 612 5.10 6.66 -7.81
CA GLU A 612 4.33 7.15 -8.96
C GLU A 612 5.20 7.24 -10.22
N THR A 613 6.41 7.82 -10.11
CA THR A 613 7.36 7.94 -11.22
C THR A 613 7.76 6.56 -11.75
N LYS A 614 8.02 5.60 -10.84
CA LYS A 614 8.33 4.23 -11.23
C LYS A 614 7.12 3.55 -11.86
N LEU A 615 5.93 3.65 -11.29
CA LEU A 615 4.69 3.08 -11.84
C LEU A 615 4.40 3.59 -13.25
N LYS A 616 4.65 4.88 -13.54
CA LYS A 616 4.56 5.47 -14.89
C LYS A 616 5.51 4.79 -15.89
N GLN A 617 6.64 4.25 -15.44
CA GLN A 617 7.56 3.45 -16.26
C GLN A 617 7.16 1.97 -16.32
N LEU A 618 6.64 1.41 -15.23
CA LEU A 618 6.25 0.00 -15.13
C LEU A 618 5.04 -0.34 -16.00
N VAL A 619 4.04 0.54 -16.09
CA VAL A 619 2.83 0.28 -16.87
C VAL A 619 3.14 0.07 -18.38
N PRO A 620 3.93 0.93 -19.06
CA PRO A 620 4.37 0.66 -20.42
C PRO A 620 5.17 -0.63 -20.56
N MET A 621 6.09 -0.90 -19.62
CA MET A 621 6.90 -2.13 -19.63
C MET A 621 6.01 -3.38 -19.54
N LEU A 622 5.02 -3.37 -18.65
CA LEU A 622 4.01 -4.41 -18.50
C LEU A 622 3.26 -4.65 -19.82
N LEU A 623 2.76 -3.59 -20.46
CA LEU A 623 2.03 -3.70 -21.72
C LEU A 623 2.91 -4.26 -22.85
N ILE A 624 4.20 -3.89 -22.90
CA ILE A 624 5.16 -4.43 -23.87
C ILE A 624 5.40 -5.92 -23.62
N ILE A 625 5.58 -6.34 -22.36
CA ILE A 625 5.75 -7.75 -21.99
C ILE A 625 4.50 -8.56 -22.39
N ILE A 626 3.31 -8.05 -22.05
CA ILE A 626 2.05 -8.67 -22.45
C ILE A 626 1.97 -8.80 -23.97
N PHE A 627 2.24 -7.71 -24.70
CA PHE A 627 2.22 -7.71 -26.16
C PHE A 627 3.18 -8.76 -26.74
N ALA A 628 4.42 -8.81 -26.25
CA ALA A 628 5.43 -9.75 -26.71
C ALA A 628 5.02 -11.21 -26.48
N LEU A 629 4.49 -11.52 -25.29
CA LEU A 629 4.01 -12.87 -24.95
C LEU A 629 2.79 -13.26 -25.77
N LEU A 630 1.83 -12.35 -25.94
CA LEU A 630 0.67 -12.58 -26.80
C LEU A 630 1.06 -12.77 -28.27
N TYR A 631 2.04 -12.02 -28.75
CA TYR A 631 2.55 -12.16 -30.12
C TYR A 631 3.26 -13.50 -30.32
N LEU A 632 3.98 -14.00 -29.30
CA LEU A 632 4.58 -15.33 -29.32
C LEU A 632 3.52 -16.43 -29.46
N ILE A 633 2.36 -16.27 -28.81
CA ILE A 633 1.25 -17.22 -28.84
C ILE A 633 0.49 -17.18 -30.17
N PHE A 634 0.02 -15.99 -30.58
CA PHE A 634 -0.90 -15.85 -31.72
C PHE A 634 -0.22 -15.59 -33.06
N ARG A 635 1.03 -15.07 -33.04
CA ARG A 635 1.80 -14.64 -34.23
C ARG A 635 1.04 -13.72 -35.18
N ARG A 636 0.02 -13.02 -34.69
CA ARG A 636 -0.82 -12.11 -35.47
C ARG A 636 -1.22 -10.87 -34.67
N TYR A 637 -0.84 -9.70 -35.18
CA TYR A 637 -1.08 -8.41 -34.54
C TYR A 637 -2.55 -8.14 -34.20
N SER A 638 -3.49 -8.52 -35.08
CA SER A 638 -4.92 -8.30 -34.82
C SER A 638 -5.45 -9.10 -33.63
N ASP A 639 -4.93 -10.32 -33.42
CA ASP A 639 -5.34 -11.17 -32.30
C ASP A 639 -4.76 -10.65 -30.98
N VAL A 640 -3.52 -10.17 -31.02
CA VAL A 640 -2.87 -9.52 -29.88
C VAL A 640 -3.65 -8.28 -29.44
N LEU A 641 -4.00 -7.40 -30.37
CA LEU A 641 -4.74 -6.17 -30.06
C LEU A 641 -6.14 -6.43 -29.52
N VAL A 642 -6.85 -7.44 -30.05
CA VAL A 642 -8.18 -7.85 -29.53
C VAL A 642 -8.08 -8.32 -28.08
N VAL A 643 -7.04 -9.07 -27.74
CA VAL A 643 -6.81 -9.54 -26.36
C VAL A 643 -6.40 -8.39 -25.46
N MET A 644 -5.49 -7.51 -25.88
CA MET A 644 -5.06 -6.36 -25.07
C MET A 644 -6.21 -5.40 -24.74
N LEU A 645 -7.23 -5.30 -25.61
CA LEU A 645 -8.41 -4.50 -25.32
C LEU A 645 -9.20 -5.00 -24.09
N SER A 646 -9.00 -6.25 -23.65
CA SER A 646 -9.60 -6.75 -22.41
C SER A 646 -9.05 -6.07 -21.14
N ILE A 647 -7.82 -5.54 -21.18
CA ILE A 647 -7.16 -4.94 -20.01
C ILE A 647 -7.89 -3.68 -19.56
N PRO A 648 -8.13 -2.65 -20.41
CA PRO A 648 -8.89 -1.47 -19.98
C PRO A 648 -10.29 -1.76 -19.44
N PHE A 649 -10.98 -2.79 -19.97
CA PHE A 649 -12.29 -3.19 -19.45
C PHE A 649 -12.23 -3.80 -18.05
N ALA A 650 -11.15 -4.50 -17.73
CA ALA A 650 -10.90 -4.98 -16.39
C ALA A 650 -10.65 -3.79 -15.44
N LEU A 651 -9.82 -2.83 -15.86
CA LEU A 651 -9.50 -1.64 -15.06
C LEU A 651 -10.76 -0.88 -14.65
N VAL A 652 -11.74 -0.71 -15.55
CA VAL A 652 -13.03 -0.06 -15.24
C VAL A 652 -13.67 -0.65 -13.98
N GLY A 653 -13.83 -1.97 -13.92
CA GLY A 653 -14.42 -2.63 -12.74
C GLY A 653 -13.60 -2.48 -11.49
N GLY A 654 -12.27 -2.57 -11.61
CA GLY A 654 -11.37 -2.40 -10.47
C GLY A 654 -11.44 -0.98 -9.88
N PHE A 655 -11.38 0.06 -10.72
CA PHE A 655 -11.46 1.46 -10.28
C PHE A 655 -12.81 1.80 -9.64
N TRP A 656 -13.92 1.33 -10.23
CA TRP A 656 -15.25 1.49 -9.63
C TRP A 656 -15.36 0.80 -8.28
N PHE A 657 -14.81 -0.41 -8.15
CA PHE A 657 -14.87 -1.15 -6.88
C PHE A 657 -14.02 -0.50 -5.79
N VAL A 658 -12.81 -0.04 -6.11
CA VAL A 658 -11.96 0.74 -5.18
C VAL A 658 -12.70 2.00 -4.70
N LEU A 659 -13.39 2.70 -5.60
CA LEU A 659 -14.19 3.88 -5.25
C LEU A 659 -15.39 3.55 -4.37
N LEU A 660 -16.11 2.46 -4.68
CA LEU A 660 -17.26 1.99 -3.89
C LEU A 660 -16.84 1.60 -2.47
N MET A 661 -15.66 0.99 -2.31
CA MET A 661 -15.09 0.65 -1.01
C MET A 661 -14.50 1.85 -0.27
N GLY A 662 -14.39 3.02 -0.92
CA GLY A 662 -13.86 4.23 -0.31
C GLY A 662 -12.34 4.18 -0.07
N TYR A 663 -11.61 3.37 -0.83
CA TYR A 663 -10.15 3.31 -0.74
C TYR A 663 -9.49 4.39 -1.59
N ASN A 664 -8.29 4.80 -1.21
CA ASN A 664 -7.46 5.71 -2.00
C ASN A 664 -6.58 4.95 -3.01
N LEU A 665 -6.08 5.67 -4.01
CA LEU A 665 -5.07 5.16 -4.91
C LEU A 665 -3.73 5.07 -4.17
N SER A 666 -3.23 3.85 -4.00
CA SER A 666 -1.96 3.55 -3.33
C SER A 666 -1.10 2.58 -4.14
N VAL A 667 0.15 2.37 -3.70
CA VAL A 667 1.03 1.37 -4.32
C VAL A 667 0.41 -0.04 -4.23
N ALA A 668 -0.30 -0.35 -3.13
CA ALA A 668 -1.01 -1.62 -2.97
C ALA A 668 -2.10 -1.81 -4.04
N VAL A 669 -2.91 -0.78 -4.28
CA VAL A 669 -3.94 -0.78 -5.32
C VAL A 669 -3.32 -0.93 -6.71
N ALA A 670 -2.20 -0.25 -6.99
CA ALA A 670 -1.49 -0.36 -8.25
C ALA A 670 -0.99 -1.79 -8.51
N VAL A 671 -0.44 -2.47 -7.50
CA VAL A 671 -0.04 -3.89 -7.58
C VAL A 671 -1.26 -4.78 -7.88
N GLY A 672 -2.42 -4.52 -7.27
CA GLY A 672 -3.67 -5.20 -7.58
C GLY A 672 -4.11 -5.03 -9.04
N PHE A 673 -3.96 -3.84 -9.62
CA PHE A 673 -4.26 -3.61 -11.04
C PHE A 673 -3.29 -4.31 -11.99
N ILE A 674 -2.00 -4.39 -11.63
CA ILE A 674 -1.02 -5.18 -12.39
C ILE A 674 -1.42 -6.66 -12.37
N ALA A 675 -1.92 -7.15 -11.23
CA ALA A 675 -2.44 -8.50 -11.11
C ALA A 675 -3.63 -8.76 -12.03
N LEU A 676 -4.61 -7.85 -11.96
CA LEU A 676 -5.80 -7.89 -12.77
C LEU A 676 -5.49 -7.88 -14.27
N ALA A 677 -4.51 -7.07 -14.72
CA ALA A 677 -4.13 -7.01 -16.13
C ALA A 677 -3.66 -8.37 -16.67
N GLY A 678 -2.90 -9.13 -15.87
CA GLY A 678 -2.48 -10.49 -16.21
C GLY A 678 -3.67 -11.45 -16.34
N ILE A 679 -4.59 -11.43 -15.39
CA ILE A 679 -5.78 -12.29 -15.37
C ILE A 679 -6.73 -11.95 -16.53
N ALA A 680 -6.97 -10.65 -16.77
CA ALA A 680 -7.79 -10.18 -17.89
C ALA A 680 -7.23 -10.63 -19.24
N THR A 681 -5.89 -10.56 -19.39
CA THR A 681 -5.19 -11.04 -20.58
C THR A 681 -5.40 -12.54 -20.79
N GLU A 682 -5.29 -13.36 -19.74
CA GLU A 682 -5.54 -14.81 -19.81
C GLU A 682 -6.96 -15.13 -20.33
N PHE A 683 -7.98 -14.45 -19.80
CA PHE A 683 -9.35 -14.63 -20.30
C PHE A 683 -9.54 -14.24 -21.76
N GLY A 684 -8.84 -13.22 -22.22
CA GLY A 684 -8.84 -12.84 -23.62
C GLY A 684 -8.17 -13.91 -24.49
N VAL A 685 -7.01 -14.43 -24.06
CA VAL A 685 -6.27 -15.49 -24.76
C VAL A 685 -7.14 -16.73 -24.93
N VAL A 686 -7.68 -17.27 -23.84
CA VAL A 686 -8.43 -18.51 -23.87
C VAL A 686 -9.70 -18.37 -24.70
N MET A 687 -10.42 -17.24 -24.61
CA MET A 687 -11.59 -16.97 -25.44
C MET A 687 -11.26 -16.99 -26.94
N LEU A 688 -10.18 -16.31 -27.31
CA LEU A 688 -9.79 -16.19 -28.71
C LEU A 688 -9.34 -17.54 -29.29
N ILE A 689 -8.67 -18.38 -28.49
CA ILE A 689 -8.26 -19.72 -28.89
C ILE A 689 -9.48 -20.61 -29.21
N TYR A 690 -10.52 -20.59 -28.37
CA TYR A 690 -11.73 -21.37 -28.61
C TYR A 690 -12.49 -20.87 -29.85
N ILE A 691 -12.61 -19.56 -30.03
CA ILE A 691 -13.23 -18.97 -31.22
C ILE A 691 -12.43 -19.34 -32.47
N ASN A 692 -11.11 -19.17 -32.47
CA ASN A 692 -10.25 -19.52 -33.61
C ASN A 692 -10.31 -21.02 -33.93
N SER A 693 -10.38 -21.89 -32.91
CA SER A 693 -10.51 -23.33 -33.09
C SER A 693 -11.88 -23.72 -33.67
N ALA A 694 -12.96 -23.06 -33.26
CA ALA A 694 -14.30 -23.27 -33.84
C ALA A 694 -14.36 -22.80 -35.30
N ILE A 695 -13.80 -21.62 -35.60
CA ILE A 695 -13.69 -21.11 -36.98
C ILE A 695 -12.88 -22.08 -37.85
N LYS A 696 -11.75 -22.61 -37.34
CA LYS A 696 -10.93 -23.58 -38.06
C LYS A 696 -11.69 -24.88 -38.34
N ARG A 697 -12.44 -25.42 -37.38
CA ARG A 697 -13.30 -26.61 -37.62
C ARG A 697 -14.34 -26.39 -38.71
N TYR A 698 -14.96 -25.20 -38.75
CA TYR A 698 -15.90 -24.84 -39.82
C TYR A 698 -15.20 -24.68 -41.17
N GLN A 699 -13.99 -24.14 -41.19
CA GLN A 699 -13.16 -24.03 -42.41
C GLN A 699 -12.75 -25.41 -42.94
N ASP A 700 -12.20 -26.26 -42.08
CA ASP A 700 -11.75 -27.61 -42.44
C ASP A 700 -12.92 -28.49 -42.92
N ALA A 701 -14.14 -28.25 -42.40
CA ALA A 701 -15.36 -28.91 -42.84
C ALA A 701 -16.01 -28.30 -44.12
N GLY A 702 -15.42 -27.27 -44.72
CA GLY A 702 -15.98 -26.57 -45.89
C GLY A 702 -17.28 -25.80 -45.63
N ARG A 703 -17.59 -25.51 -44.36
CA ARG A 703 -18.84 -24.89 -43.88
C ARG A 703 -18.70 -23.40 -43.59
N LEU A 704 -17.65 -22.73 -44.07
CA LEU A 704 -17.36 -21.31 -43.78
C LEU A 704 -17.45 -20.43 -45.03
N ASN A 705 -18.64 -20.35 -45.62
CA ASN A 705 -18.88 -19.68 -46.90
C ASN A 705 -19.73 -18.40 -46.75
N ASP A 706 -20.44 -18.22 -45.64
CA ASP A 706 -21.27 -17.04 -45.39
C ASP A 706 -21.11 -16.45 -43.98
N ARG A 707 -21.50 -15.18 -43.82
CA ARG A 707 -21.53 -14.45 -42.55
C ARG A 707 -22.37 -15.16 -41.50
N GLN A 708 -23.47 -15.82 -41.89
CA GLN A 708 -24.29 -16.58 -40.94
C GLN A 708 -23.54 -17.78 -40.37
N GLN A 709 -22.72 -18.44 -41.20
CA GLN A 709 -21.88 -19.56 -40.77
C GLN A 709 -20.70 -19.11 -39.91
N LEU A 710 -20.10 -17.96 -40.22
CA LEU A 710 -19.08 -17.34 -39.35
C LEU A 710 -19.68 -16.97 -37.97
N LYS A 711 -20.88 -16.40 -37.93
CA LYS A 711 -21.60 -16.12 -36.67
C LYS A 711 -21.87 -17.40 -35.89
N ALA A 712 -22.32 -18.46 -36.56
CA ALA A 712 -22.56 -19.75 -35.91
C ALA A 712 -21.28 -20.33 -35.28
N ALA A 713 -20.16 -20.30 -36.01
CA ALA A 713 -18.86 -20.75 -35.49
C ALA A 713 -18.39 -19.94 -34.28
N ILE A 714 -18.56 -18.61 -34.30
CA ILE A 714 -18.23 -17.74 -33.17
C ILE A 714 -19.12 -18.04 -31.97
N ILE A 715 -20.44 -18.22 -32.17
CA ILE A 715 -21.38 -18.56 -31.09
C ILE A 715 -21.03 -19.91 -30.46
N GLU A 716 -20.68 -20.91 -31.28
CA GLU A 716 -20.26 -22.22 -30.77
C GLU A 716 -18.98 -22.11 -29.94
N GLY A 717 -17.93 -21.47 -30.49
CA GLY A 717 -16.67 -21.29 -29.79
C GLY A 717 -16.82 -20.49 -28.49
N ALA A 718 -17.65 -19.46 -28.49
CA ALA A 718 -17.93 -18.63 -27.32
C ALA A 718 -18.74 -19.38 -26.25
N ALA A 719 -19.77 -20.14 -26.64
CA ALA A 719 -20.60 -20.90 -25.71
C ALA A 719 -19.80 -21.97 -24.95
N LEU A 720 -18.84 -22.61 -25.62
CA LEU A 720 -17.95 -23.61 -25.01
C LEU A 720 -17.07 -23.05 -23.87
N ARG A 721 -16.94 -21.73 -23.75
CA ARG A 721 -16.10 -21.11 -22.72
C ARG A 721 -16.88 -20.47 -21.57
N VAL A 722 -18.21 -20.36 -21.68
CA VAL A 722 -19.05 -19.73 -20.64
C VAL A 722 -18.90 -20.43 -19.30
N ARG A 723 -19.00 -21.77 -19.27
CA ARG A 723 -18.92 -22.55 -18.03
C ARG A 723 -17.54 -22.45 -17.37
N PRO A 724 -16.42 -22.74 -18.07
CA PRO A 724 -15.10 -22.57 -17.48
C PRO A 724 -14.82 -21.14 -17.03
N LYS A 725 -15.17 -20.10 -17.83
CA LYS A 725 -15.01 -18.70 -17.42
C LYS A 725 -15.80 -18.37 -16.17
N ALA A 726 -17.07 -18.76 -16.11
CA ALA A 726 -17.90 -18.50 -14.94
C ALA A 726 -17.30 -19.15 -13.68
N MET A 727 -16.76 -20.37 -13.82
CA MET A 727 -16.07 -21.04 -12.72
C MET A 727 -14.84 -20.25 -12.28
N THR A 728 -13.94 -19.87 -13.17
CA THR A 728 -12.73 -19.10 -12.82
C THR A 728 -13.08 -17.78 -12.15
N VAL A 729 -14.10 -17.09 -12.65
CA VAL A 729 -14.56 -15.82 -12.08
C VAL A 729 -15.07 -16.02 -10.66
N LEU A 730 -15.91 -17.04 -10.42
CA LEU A 730 -16.40 -17.34 -9.09
C LEU A 730 -15.29 -17.78 -8.15
N VAL A 731 -14.35 -18.61 -8.62
CA VAL A 731 -13.19 -19.05 -7.85
C VAL A 731 -12.34 -17.85 -7.43
N VAL A 732 -12.06 -16.90 -8.31
CA VAL A 732 -11.25 -15.72 -7.96
C VAL A 732 -12.03 -14.73 -7.10
N VAL A 733 -13.29 -14.42 -7.44
CA VAL A 733 -14.10 -13.43 -6.70
C VAL A 733 -14.47 -13.93 -5.31
N ILE A 734 -15.01 -15.15 -5.21
CA ILE A 734 -15.41 -15.73 -3.91
C ILE A 734 -14.16 -16.19 -3.16
N GLY A 735 -13.14 -16.68 -3.87
CA GLY A 735 -11.86 -17.07 -3.26
C GLY A 735 -11.14 -15.90 -2.60
N LEU A 736 -11.19 -14.69 -3.15
CA LEU A 736 -10.61 -13.49 -2.52
C LEU A 736 -11.54 -12.78 -1.53
N MET A 737 -12.81 -13.19 -1.43
CA MET A 737 -13.78 -12.59 -0.50
C MET A 737 -13.36 -12.74 0.98
N PRO A 738 -12.82 -13.89 1.45
CA PRO A 738 -12.25 -14.02 2.79
C PRO A 738 -11.22 -12.95 3.15
N ILE A 739 -10.35 -12.57 2.21
CA ILE A 739 -9.39 -11.48 2.40
C ILE A 739 -10.10 -10.12 2.45
N MET A 740 -11.06 -9.91 1.54
CA MET A 740 -11.80 -8.66 1.45
C MET A 740 -12.60 -8.35 2.71
N LEU A 741 -13.12 -9.37 3.39
CA LEU A 741 -13.92 -9.28 4.61
C LEU A 741 -13.10 -9.50 5.89
N SER A 742 -11.77 -9.55 5.79
CA SER A 742 -10.90 -9.77 6.95
C SER A 742 -10.71 -8.48 7.74
N ASP A 743 -10.97 -8.52 9.05
CA ASP A 743 -10.72 -7.40 9.97
C ASP A 743 -9.46 -7.61 10.86
N GLY A 744 -8.73 -8.72 10.68
CA GLY A 744 -7.52 -9.02 11.44
C GLY A 744 -6.28 -8.22 11.03
N ALA A 745 -5.20 -8.31 11.83
CA ALA A 745 -3.96 -7.58 11.59
C ALA A 745 -3.40 -7.79 10.16
N GLY A 746 -3.02 -6.68 9.52
CA GLY A 746 -2.47 -6.66 8.17
C GLY A 746 -3.51 -6.82 7.05
N SER A 747 -4.80 -6.90 7.37
CA SER A 747 -5.85 -7.01 6.35
C SER A 747 -5.94 -5.77 5.48
N GLU A 748 -5.56 -4.60 5.99
CA GLU A 748 -5.74 -3.33 5.30
C GLU A 748 -5.02 -3.36 3.96
N VAL A 749 -3.72 -3.65 3.95
CA VAL A 749 -2.93 -3.77 2.71
C VAL A 749 -3.49 -4.84 1.78
N MET A 750 -3.88 -6.00 2.32
CA MET A 750 -4.38 -7.12 1.51
C MET A 750 -5.72 -6.81 0.83
N GLN A 751 -6.64 -6.13 1.51
CA GLN A 751 -7.89 -5.64 0.93
C GLN A 751 -7.65 -4.68 -0.24
N ARG A 752 -6.67 -3.75 -0.11
CA ARG A 752 -6.35 -2.79 -1.19
C ARG A 752 -5.74 -3.47 -2.42
N ILE A 753 -5.03 -4.58 -2.24
CA ILE A 753 -4.51 -5.39 -3.37
C ILE A 753 -5.64 -6.24 -4.00
N ALA A 754 -6.53 -6.82 -3.18
CA ALA A 754 -7.61 -7.69 -3.63
C ALA A 754 -8.75 -6.92 -4.33
N ALA A 755 -9.08 -5.71 -3.87
CA ALA A 755 -10.22 -4.93 -4.37
C ALA A 755 -10.17 -4.69 -5.90
N PRO A 756 -9.05 -4.24 -6.51
CA PRO A 756 -8.94 -4.12 -7.97
C PRO A 756 -9.19 -5.44 -8.69
N VAL A 757 -8.67 -6.55 -8.14
CA VAL A 757 -8.85 -7.89 -8.73
C VAL A 757 -10.32 -8.28 -8.68
N ILE A 758 -10.98 -8.21 -7.52
CA ILE A 758 -12.40 -8.55 -7.36
C ILE A 758 -13.27 -7.70 -8.29
N GLY A 759 -13.11 -6.37 -8.26
CA GLY A 759 -13.90 -5.45 -9.09
C GLY A 759 -13.70 -5.69 -10.59
N GLY A 760 -12.45 -5.83 -11.01
CA GLY A 760 -12.13 -6.08 -12.42
C GLY A 760 -12.58 -7.45 -12.90
N MET A 761 -12.61 -8.45 -12.02
CA MET A 761 -13.13 -9.79 -12.33
C MET A 761 -14.64 -9.83 -12.50
N LEU A 762 -15.38 -8.81 -12.06
CA LEU A 762 -16.81 -8.68 -12.37
C LEU A 762 -17.02 -8.13 -13.79
N THR A 763 -16.21 -7.18 -14.24
CA THR A 763 -16.39 -6.51 -15.55
C THR A 763 -15.64 -7.19 -16.69
N ALA A 764 -14.41 -7.66 -16.47
CA ALA A 764 -13.55 -8.23 -17.51
C ALA A 764 -14.16 -9.46 -18.21
N PRO A 765 -14.77 -10.43 -17.51
CA PRO A 765 -15.36 -11.60 -18.15
C PRO A 765 -16.61 -11.24 -18.95
N LEU A 766 -17.49 -10.41 -18.38
CA LEU A 766 -18.70 -9.96 -19.06
C LEU A 766 -18.34 -9.24 -20.37
N LEU A 767 -17.44 -8.26 -20.29
CA LEU A 767 -17.04 -7.51 -21.46
C LEU A 767 -16.24 -8.38 -22.44
N SER A 768 -15.33 -9.26 -21.98
CA SER A 768 -14.60 -10.15 -22.88
C SER A 768 -15.50 -11.20 -23.57
N LEU A 769 -16.57 -11.66 -22.92
CA LEU A 769 -17.52 -12.62 -23.47
C LEU A 769 -18.38 -12.01 -24.59
N PHE A 770 -18.55 -10.69 -24.65
CA PHE A 770 -19.37 -10.03 -25.68
C PHE A 770 -18.52 -9.24 -26.68
N VAL A 771 -17.52 -8.50 -26.21
CA VAL A 771 -16.68 -7.62 -27.03
C VAL A 771 -15.72 -8.40 -27.92
N ILE A 772 -15.06 -9.45 -27.41
CA ILE A 772 -14.13 -10.26 -28.23
C ILE A 772 -14.85 -10.93 -29.41
N PRO A 773 -15.98 -11.65 -29.22
CA PRO A 773 -16.74 -12.19 -30.34
C PRO A 773 -17.17 -11.14 -31.38
N ALA A 774 -17.63 -9.97 -30.93
CA ALA A 774 -18.05 -8.88 -31.82
C ALA A 774 -16.87 -8.33 -32.65
N LEU A 775 -15.70 -8.12 -32.03
CA LEU A 775 -14.49 -7.68 -32.71
C LEU A 775 -13.98 -8.72 -33.71
N VAL A 776 -13.93 -9.98 -33.30
CA VAL A 776 -13.50 -11.08 -34.18
C VAL A 776 -14.41 -11.18 -35.40
N LEU A 777 -15.73 -11.05 -35.22
CA LEU A 777 -16.68 -11.01 -36.34
C LEU A 777 -16.36 -9.88 -37.32
N LEU A 778 -16.11 -8.65 -36.83
CA LEU A 778 -15.81 -7.50 -37.68
C LEU A 778 -14.46 -7.64 -38.42
N ILE A 779 -13.44 -8.17 -37.74
CA ILE A 779 -12.11 -8.37 -38.32
C ILE A 779 -12.15 -9.49 -39.36
N ARG A 780 -12.74 -10.65 -39.02
CA ARG A 780 -12.76 -11.84 -39.90
C ARG A 780 -13.78 -11.76 -41.03
N ARG A 781 -14.81 -10.90 -40.93
CA ARG A 781 -15.74 -10.64 -42.03
C ARG A 781 -15.03 -10.13 -43.29
N LYS A 782 -13.91 -9.41 -43.15
CA LYS A 782 -13.12 -8.91 -44.29
C LYS A 782 -12.33 -9.98 -45.02
N SER A 783 -12.14 -11.16 -44.41
CA SER A 783 -11.38 -12.29 -44.98
C SER A 783 -12.24 -13.39 -45.62
N LEU A 784 -13.57 -13.24 -45.65
CA LEU A 784 -14.45 -14.17 -46.36
C LEU A 784 -14.37 -13.88 -47.87
N PRO A 785 -14.23 -14.90 -48.74
CA PRO A 785 -14.30 -14.69 -50.19
C PRO A 785 -15.66 -14.06 -50.53
N GLY A 786 -15.61 -12.90 -51.17
CA GLY A 786 -16.78 -12.04 -51.35
C GLY A 786 -17.88 -12.71 -52.19
N ARG A 787 -19.12 -12.61 -51.71
CA ARG A 787 -20.20 -12.14 -52.59
C ARG A 787 -20.47 -10.69 -52.20
N HIS A 788 -20.09 -9.78 -53.10
CA HIS A 788 -20.64 -8.43 -53.13
C HIS A 788 -22.13 -8.55 -53.42
N GLU A 789 -22.96 -8.38 -52.40
CA GLU A 789 -24.28 -7.74 -52.48
C GLU A 789 -24.46 -6.85 -51.24
#